data_AF-A0A7H8QGX6-F1
#
_entry.id   AF-A0A7H8QGX6-F1
#
_cell.length_a   1.000
_cell.length_b   1.000
_cell.length_c   1.000
_cell.angle_alpha   90.00
_cell.angle_beta   90.00
_cell.angle_gamma   90.00
#
_symmetry.space_group_name_H-M   'P 1'
#
loop_
_entity.id
_entity.type
_entity.pdbx_description
1 polymer ?
#
loop_
_entity_poly.entity_id
_entity_poly.type
_entity_poly.pdbx_seq_one_letter_code
_entity_poly.pdbx_strand_id
1 'polypeptide(L)'
;MSLTETEIQAKAALQKSLRESEDLIHFEPRVYGDWRDEFHENGCVVIKNVISREKAKYYCDKQIEWLHKFDLGFDENDESTWAAEHLPVNFKGGMYYAYAAPHEKMAWEARMEPAVFEIFEKLWETKELISSFDGLNVSLPRRKDLAGTPWPHCDQNPARKGMQAVQGLLNFAPNGPKDGGLVLMKGSAKLFNEYFAQDREPYAHEDAPPPELRYQDLFLFNPRDLKWFEERGCELVKINMEPGDFVLWDSRTIHYAELPQGDQIRHVQYICMTPRRFATKEALELKKECFNSWLGTTHWPHCNIRPSAEKPMRNGKVCPKYRTEPFEKPELTDRLLQLAGIEDPLNLPMWQKFVILAIISIFSTIGLTLVSGFGGLLGFYIPEYSAAGKDYNAITKLMTYPTLFMGIGNLIGMPLAIGVGRRVVFLGSTVVLVIGAALCAAAKTYEWQLACRMVIGLAAGQSESVVPMVSQEIFFLHERSTAITVQLAVQTILSCVLTLFASPIAGAITPQWWYGLGAILSGLQFILTFFFLPETKYERPLSSYQEASSTEDSTPENAEGASVKQEVPVYTSRPPLDYANYEQRTWRSDLRLWVGTPDWAGTWIQTGELLLFPNVIWALLINGVTLGTNVAIGTTYSAIVTGAPYNWPNNSASYANIGQIVTAVVALPLLGQGSDWLIKRMAKRNGGLHEPEVRLIPLIIPIIVGTFTVVLYGQGAAHPEKYHWFLYVWTIAAYYFAFVGANITAVTYLLDSYPARAGPLLVIVCAFRGFISFGTSYGTAPFIASYGYDGTFGTFEPLPVSSPLSQQYSSS
;
A
#
# COMPACT_ATOMS: atom_id res chain seq x y z
N MET A 1 -21.56 6.67 33.03
CA MET A 1 -20.88 7.86 33.56
C MET A 1 -21.59 9.09 33.02
N SER A 2 -21.80 10.12 33.82
CA SER A 2 -22.18 11.45 33.35
C SER A 2 -20.93 12.15 32.79
N LEU A 3 -21.04 12.76 31.62
CA LEU A 3 -19.97 13.60 31.06
C LEU A 3 -19.77 14.84 31.94
N THR A 4 -18.54 15.34 31.98
CA THR A 4 -18.18 16.56 32.71
C THR A 4 -18.68 17.80 32.00
N GLU A 5 -18.85 18.89 32.75
CA GLU A 5 -19.34 20.17 32.24
C GLU A 5 -18.43 20.73 31.11
N THR A 6 -17.12 20.49 31.20
CA THR A 6 -16.12 20.82 30.17
C THR A 6 -16.32 20.03 28.87
N GLU A 7 -16.66 18.73 28.94
CA GLU A 7 -16.96 17.91 27.77
C GLU A 7 -18.28 18.32 27.10
N ILE A 8 -19.26 18.74 27.90
CA ILE A 8 -20.53 19.30 27.40
C ILE A 8 -20.28 20.63 26.68
N GLN A 9 -19.48 21.54 27.26
CA GLN A 9 -19.11 22.79 26.60
C GLN A 9 -18.26 22.57 25.34
N ALA A 10 -17.33 21.61 25.35
CA ALA A 10 -16.55 21.24 24.16
C ALA A 10 -17.44 20.69 23.03
N LYS A 11 -18.40 19.80 23.35
CA LYS A 11 -19.39 19.32 22.38
C LYS A 11 -20.31 20.44 21.89
N ALA A 12 -20.73 21.36 22.76
CA ALA A 12 -21.54 22.52 22.37
C ALA A 12 -20.76 23.50 21.47
N ALA A 13 -19.46 23.69 21.71
CA ALA A 13 -18.59 24.51 20.87
C ALA A 13 -18.35 23.87 19.48
N LEU A 14 -18.10 22.56 19.43
CA LEU A 14 -18.01 21.80 18.18
C LEU A 14 -19.35 21.82 17.41
N GLN A 15 -20.46 21.63 18.11
CA GLN A 15 -21.80 21.82 17.55
C GLN A 15 -22.13 23.27 17.18
N LYS A 16 -21.31 24.26 17.57
CA LYS A 16 -21.45 25.66 17.15
C LYS A 16 -20.64 25.93 15.89
N SER A 17 -19.38 25.49 15.81
CA SER A 17 -18.59 25.64 14.57
C SER A 17 -19.20 24.89 13.39
N LEU A 18 -19.88 23.77 13.64
CA LEU A 18 -20.65 23.03 12.62
C LEU A 18 -21.91 23.76 12.09
N ARG A 19 -22.32 24.90 12.67
CA ARG A 19 -23.47 25.72 12.22
C ARG A 19 -23.08 26.84 11.25
N GLU A 20 -21.81 27.24 11.24
CA GLU A 20 -21.31 28.32 10.39
C GLU A 20 -20.87 27.72 9.05
N SER A 21 -21.84 27.41 8.19
CA SER A 21 -21.60 26.81 6.87
C SER A 21 -21.35 27.86 5.79
N GLU A 22 -20.17 27.84 5.17
CA GLU A 22 -19.95 28.46 3.86
C GLU A 22 -20.72 27.69 2.77
N ASP A 23 -21.18 28.39 1.72
CA ASP A 23 -21.87 27.76 0.59
C ASP A 23 -20.87 26.99 -0.28
N LEU A 24 -20.73 25.68 -0.06
CA LEU A 24 -19.67 24.85 -0.65
C LEU A 24 -19.68 24.75 -2.20
N ILE A 25 -20.76 25.19 -2.86
CA ILE A 25 -20.95 25.13 -4.31
C ILE A 25 -21.84 26.29 -4.80
N HIS A 26 -21.37 27.01 -5.82
CA HIS A 26 -22.23 27.78 -6.72
C HIS A 26 -22.37 27.00 -8.04
N PHE A 27 -23.58 26.53 -8.36
CA PHE A 27 -23.88 25.98 -9.68
C PHE A 27 -24.19 27.12 -10.65
N GLU A 28 -23.35 27.29 -11.66
CA GLU A 28 -23.69 28.10 -12.83
C GLU A 28 -24.79 27.40 -13.65
N PRO A 29 -25.73 28.14 -14.26
CA PRO A 29 -26.68 27.57 -15.21
C PRO A 29 -25.95 26.96 -16.41
N ARG A 30 -25.98 25.62 -16.51
CA ARG A 30 -25.36 24.82 -17.58
C ARG A 30 -26.36 23.77 -18.06
N VAL A 31 -26.21 23.34 -19.30
CA VAL A 31 -27.00 22.26 -19.91
C VAL A 31 -26.08 21.05 -20.06
N TYR A 32 -26.50 19.90 -19.54
CA TYR A 32 -25.70 18.68 -19.46
C TYR A 32 -25.97 17.70 -20.60
N GLY A 33 -27.15 17.73 -21.19
CA GLY A 33 -27.59 16.79 -22.24
C GLY A 33 -28.00 15.41 -21.69
N ASP A 34 -28.25 15.30 -20.39
CA ASP A 34 -28.65 14.06 -19.72
C ASP A 34 -29.61 14.32 -18.53
N TRP A 35 -29.86 13.29 -17.72
CA TRP A 35 -30.77 13.33 -16.56
C TRP A 35 -30.49 14.46 -15.56
N ARG A 36 -29.28 15.03 -15.54
CA ARG A 36 -28.93 16.18 -14.68
C ARG A 36 -29.75 17.42 -15.02
N ASP A 37 -30.15 17.59 -16.27
CA ASP A 37 -31.04 18.70 -16.67
C ASP A 37 -32.43 18.57 -16.02
N GLU A 38 -33.05 17.38 -16.07
CA GLU A 38 -34.33 17.10 -15.37
C GLU A 38 -34.18 17.25 -13.85
N PHE A 39 -33.06 16.78 -13.29
CA PHE A 39 -32.77 16.87 -11.87
C PHE A 39 -32.65 18.33 -11.40
N HIS A 40 -31.87 19.18 -12.09
CA HIS A 40 -31.75 20.60 -11.77
C HIS A 40 -33.03 21.38 -12.10
N GLU A 41 -33.87 20.90 -13.02
CA GLU A 41 -35.18 21.49 -13.29
C GLU A 41 -36.20 21.19 -12.18
N ASN A 42 -36.30 19.94 -11.74
CA ASN A 42 -37.36 19.47 -10.83
C ASN A 42 -36.93 19.36 -9.36
N GLY A 43 -35.64 19.41 -9.04
CA GLY A 43 -35.10 19.06 -7.72
C GLY A 43 -35.05 17.55 -7.45
N CYS A 44 -35.42 16.72 -8.44
CA CYS A 44 -35.42 15.27 -8.37
C CYS A 44 -35.47 14.61 -9.76
N VAL A 45 -35.02 13.37 -9.89
CA VAL A 45 -35.09 12.56 -11.12
C VAL A 45 -35.17 11.07 -10.82
N VAL A 46 -35.77 10.27 -11.71
CA VAL A 46 -35.78 8.80 -11.63
C VAL A 46 -34.98 8.20 -12.78
N ILE A 47 -33.79 7.68 -12.46
CA ILE A 47 -32.89 7.04 -13.41
C ILE A 47 -33.27 5.56 -13.52
N LYS A 48 -33.51 5.08 -14.75
CA LYS A 48 -34.09 3.76 -15.02
C LYS A 48 -33.02 2.67 -15.21
N ASN A 49 -33.30 1.46 -14.70
CA ASN A 49 -32.45 0.27 -14.84
C ASN A 49 -30.96 0.48 -14.45
N VAL A 50 -30.72 1.08 -13.28
CA VAL A 50 -29.36 1.31 -12.73
C VAL A 50 -28.69 0.00 -12.30
N ILE A 51 -29.47 -0.98 -11.84
CA ILE A 51 -29.03 -2.37 -11.68
C ILE A 51 -29.97 -3.33 -12.43
N SER A 52 -29.52 -4.55 -12.71
CA SER A 52 -30.37 -5.57 -13.35
C SER A 52 -31.49 -6.04 -12.40
N ARG A 53 -32.59 -6.55 -12.97
CA ARG A 53 -33.70 -7.12 -12.19
C ARG A 53 -33.27 -8.32 -11.34
N GLU A 54 -32.24 -9.04 -11.77
CA GLU A 54 -31.61 -10.15 -11.04
C GLU A 54 -30.88 -9.65 -9.79
N LYS A 55 -30.08 -8.58 -9.93
CA LYS A 55 -29.45 -7.90 -8.77
C LYS A 55 -30.49 -7.29 -7.84
N ALA A 56 -31.54 -6.68 -8.38
CA ALA A 56 -32.64 -6.15 -7.58
C ALA A 56 -33.31 -7.27 -6.75
N LYS A 57 -33.60 -8.43 -7.35
CA LYS A 57 -34.10 -9.61 -6.61
C LYS A 57 -33.09 -10.10 -5.56
N TYR A 58 -31.80 -10.19 -5.88
CA TYR A 58 -30.77 -10.58 -4.91
C TYR A 58 -30.80 -9.71 -3.64
N TYR A 59 -30.94 -8.38 -3.80
CA TYR A 59 -31.05 -7.47 -2.65
C TYR A 59 -32.37 -7.61 -1.88
N CYS A 60 -33.51 -7.89 -2.55
CA CYS A 60 -34.76 -8.25 -1.85
C CYS A 60 -34.57 -9.52 -1.01
N ASP A 61 -34.06 -10.59 -1.63
CA ASP A 61 -33.87 -11.89 -0.99
C ASP A 61 -32.93 -11.79 0.23
N LYS A 62 -31.83 -11.03 0.10
CA LYS A 62 -30.90 -10.74 1.21
C LYS A 62 -31.53 -9.90 2.32
N GLN A 63 -32.40 -8.94 1.99
CA GLN A 63 -33.15 -8.18 3.00
C GLN A 63 -34.17 -9.04 3.77
N ILE A 64 -34.82 -10.02 3.11
CA ILE A 64 -35.68 -11.00 3.77
C ILE A 64 -34.85 -11.97 4.63
N GLU A 65 -33.74 -12.51 4.12
CA GLU A 65 -32.81 -13.36 4.87
C GLU A 65 -32.29 -12.66 6.15
N TRP A 66 -32.04 -11.35 6.07
CA TRP A 66 -31.63 -10.53 7.20
C TRP A 66 -32.74 -10.38 8.27
N LEU A 67 -34.01 -10.25 7.88
CA LEU A 67 -35.14 -10.22 8.84
C LEU A 67 -35.31 -11.57 9.55
N HIS A 68 -35.18 -12.68 8.83
CA HIS A 68 -35.28 -14.04 9.41
C HIS A 68 -34.25 -14.31 10.50
N LYS A 69 -33.01 -13.81 10.33
CA LYS A 69 -31.91 -13.96 11.31
C LYS A 69 -32.16 -13.35 12.70
N PHE A 70 -33.29 -12.67 12.90
CA PHE A 70 -33.72 -12.20 14.22
C PHE A 70 -34.51 -13.23 15.03
N ASP A 71 -34.91 -14.38 14.47
CA ASP A 71 -35.76 -15.41 15.11
C ASP A 71 -36.95 -14.82 15.92
N LEU A 72 -37.73 -13.96 15.27
CA LEU A 72 -38.91 -13.30 15.87
C LEU A 72 -40.25 -13.87 15.35
N GLY A 73 -40.21 -14.85 14.45
CA GLY A 73 -41.42 -15.47 13.86
C GLY A 73 -42.07 -14.63 12.76
N PHE A 74 -41.27 -13.87 12.01
CA PHE A 74 -41.69 -13.22 10.76
C PHE A 74 -41.77 -14.24 9.61
N ASP A 75 -42.75 -14.08 8.73
CA ASP A 75 -42.88 -14.78 7.44
C ASP A 75 -43.37 -13.78 6.39
N GLU A 76 -42.62 -13.61 5.30
CA GLU A 76 -42.98 -12.70 4.20
C GLU A 76 -44.23 -13.13 3.40
N ASN A 77 -44.82 -14.29 3.72
CA ASN A 77 -46.00 -14.86 3.07
C ASN A 77 -47.24 -14.85 3.98
N ASP A 78 -47.11 -14.57 5.29
CA ASP A 78 -48.23 -14.50 6.23
C ASP A 78 -48.36 -13.10 6.86
N GLU A 79 -49.40 -12.37 6.41
CA GLU A 79 -49.76 -11.03 6.93
C GLU A 79 -50.01 -11.02 8.45
N SER A 80 -50.33 -12.16 9.07
CA SER A 80 -50.52 -12.25 10.52
C SER A 80 -49.23 -11.99 11.29
N THR A 81 -48.07 -12.28 10.68
CA THR A 81 -46.74 -12.03 11.25
C THR A 81 -46.25 -10.59 11.04
N TRP A 82 -46.95 -9.73 10.30
CA TRP A 82 -46.44 -8.41 9.92
C TRP A 82 -46.63 -7.32 11.00
N ALA A 83 -46.49 -7.70 12.28
CA ALA A 83 -46.63 -6.81 13.43
C ALA A 83 -45.28 -6.47 14.07
N ALA A 84 -45.20 -5.35 14.81
CA ALA A 84 -43.98 -4.88 15.47
C ALA A 84 -43.37 -5.86 16.50
N GLU A 85 -44.12 -6.88 16.95
CA GLU A 85 -43.60 -7.94 17.82
C GLU A 85 -42.76 -8.99 17.06
N HIS A 86 -43.06 -9.24 15.78
CA HIS A 86 -42.35 -10.19 14.93
C HIS A 86 -41.18 -9.57 14.15
N LEU A 87 -41.03 -8.25 14.18
CA LEU A 87 -40.02 -7.51 13.41
C LEU A 87 -38.95 -6.87 14.30
N PRO A 88 -37.68 -6.76 13.84
CA PRO A 88 -36.69 -5.94 14.52
C PRO A 88 -37.20 -4.49 14.64
N VAL A 89 -36.81 -3.77 15.70
CA VAL A 89 -37.36 -2.44 15.99
C VAL A 89 -36.99 -1.47 14.87
N ASN A 90 -38.01 -0.98 14.17
CA ASN A 90 -37.90 -0.12 13.00
C ASN A 90 -38.55 1.23 13.23
N PHE A 91 -38.06 2.25 12.53
CA PHE A 91 -38.70 3.55 12.45
C PHE A 91 -39.76 3.56 11.34
N LYS A 92 -40.90 4.21 11.61
CA LYS A 92 -42.03 4.41 10.68
C LYS A 92 -42.38 3.19 9.80
N GLY A 93 -42.45 2.01 10.43
CA GLY A 93 -43.00 0.81 9.81
C GLY A 93 -42.06 0.01 8.89
N GLY A 94 -40.79 0.38 8.78
CA GLY A 94 -39.81 -0.44 8.07
C GLY A 94 -38.43 0.15 7.81
N MET A 95 -38.06 1.29 8.40
CA MET A 95 -36.71 1.84 8.27
C MET A 95 -35.78 1.29 9.36
N TYR A 96 -34.64 0.72 8.97
CA TYR A 96 -33.68 0.03 9.83
C TYR A 96 -32.30 0.71 9.77
N TYR A 97 -32.00 1.55 10.77
CA TYR A 97 -30.69 2.20 10.96
C TYR A 97 -29.89 1.63 12.16
N ALA A 98 -30.55 0.85 13.02
CA ALA A 98 -29.95 0.17 14.17
C ALA A 98 -29.40 -1.23 13.78
N TYR A 99 -28.96 -2.02 14.77
CA TYR A 99 -28.49 -3.41 14.60
C TYR A 99 -27.31 -3.59 13.63
N ALA A 100 -26.53 -2.52 13.38
CA ALA A 100 -25.52 -2.44 12.32
C ALA A 100 -26.05 -2.65 10.88
N ALA A 101 -27.38 -2.56 10.66
CA ALA A 101 -28.00 -2.70 9.34
C ALA A 101 -27.37 -1.83 8.22
N PRO A 102 -26.93 -0.57 8.48
CA PRO A 102 -26.20 0.22 7.49
C PRO A 102 -24.90 -0.39 6.99
N HIS A 103 -24.28 -1.32 7.75
CA HIS A 103 -23.00 -1.93 7.46
C HIS A 103 -23.05 -3.42 7.12
N GLU A 104 -24.23 -4.02 6.98
CA GLU A 104 -24.37 -5.38 6.43
C GLU A 104 -23.78 -5.44 5.02
N LYS A 105 -23.22 -6.60 4.64
CA LYS A 105 -22.58 -6.82 3.32
C LYS A 105 -23.44 -6.33 2.15
N MET A 106 -24.73 -6.70 2.11
CA MET A 106 -25.69 -6.25 1.10
C MET A 106 -25.84 -4.72 0.98
N ALA A 107 -25.74 -3.99 2.10
CA ALA A 107 -25.86 -2.53 2.10
C ALA A 107 -24.59 -1.86 1.57
N TRP A 108 -23.42 -2.50 1.74
CA TRP A 108 -22.17 -2.04 1.14
C TRP A 108 -22.06 -2.40 -0.34
N GLU A 109 -22.49 -3.60 -0.74
CA GLU A 109 -22.58 -4.00 -2.15
C GLU A 109 -23.47 -3.02 -2.94
N ALA A 110 -24.67 -2.72 -2.44
CA ALA A 110 -25.59 -1.75 -3.06
C ALA A 110 -24.99 -0.33 -3.19
N ARG A 111 -24.16 0.11 -2.24
CA ARG A 111 -23.42 1.40 -2.33
C ARG A 111 -22.24 1.34 -3.32
N MET A 112 -21.69 0.16 -3.58
CA MET A 112 -20.53 -0.03 -4.47
C MET A 112 -20.90 -0.41 -5.91
N GLU A 113 -22.19 -0.59 -6.22
CA GLU A 113 -22.69 -0.82 -7.58
C GLU A 113 -22.13 0.23 -8.56
N PRO A 114 -21.42 -0.17 -9.64
CA PRO A 114 -20.70 0.78 -10.50
C PRO A 114 -21.58 1.90 -11.07
N ALA A 115 -22.80 1.58 -11.49
CA ALA A 115 -23.74 2.55 -12.04
C ALA A 115 -24.26 3.55 -10.98
N VAL A 116 -24.43 3.12 -9.72
CA VAL A 116 -24.81 4.02 -8.61
C VAL A 116 -23.67 4.98 -8.31
N PHE A 117 -22.42 4.50 -8.31
CA PHE A 117 -21.26 5.38 -8.14
C PHE A 117 -21.13 6.36 -9.31
N GLU A 118 -21.25 5.90 -10.56
CA GLU A 118 -21.17 6.75 -11.76
C GLU A 118 -22.20 7.89 -11.75
N ILE A 119 -23.40 7.65 -11.20
CA ILE A 119 -24.44 8.66 -11.06
C ILE A 119 -23.97 9.80 -10.14
N PHE A 120 -23.40 9.49 -8.97
CA PHE A 120 -22.83 10.51 -8.09
C PHE A 120 -21.53 11.13 -8.64
N GLU A 121 -20.72 10.38 -9.39
CA GLU A 121 -19.53 10.90 -10.09
C GLU A 121 -19.92 11.97 -11.12
N LYS A 122 -20.98 11.72 -11.90
CA LYS A 122 -21.54 12.65 -12.89
C LYS A 122 -22.26 13.84 -12.24
N LEU A 123 -22.89 13.64 -11.08
CA LEU A 123 -23.55 14.71 -10.31
C LEU A 123 -22.57 15.73 -9.74
N TRP A 124 -21.43 15.25 -9.23
CA TRP A 124 -20.46 16.05 -8.48
C TRP A 124 -19.15 16.35 -9.23
N GLU A 125 -19.03 15.83 -10.45
CA GLU A 125 -17.85 15.97 -11.33
C GLU A 125 -16.54 15.49 -10.69
N THR A 126 -16.59 14.48 -9.80
CA THR A 126 -15.41 13.91 -9.13
C THR A 126 -15.56 12.44 -8.74
N LYS A 127 -14.43 11.72 -8.77
CA LYS A 127 -14.27 10.35 -8.25
C LYS A 127 -13.94 10.28 -6.75
N GLU A 128 -13.65 11.42 -6.12
CA GLU A 128 -13.35 11.51 -4.69
C GLU A 128 -14.64 11.67 -3.89
N LEU A 129 -15.41 10.59 -3.76
CA LEU A 129 -16.70 10.55 -3.06
C LEU A 129 -16.60 9.80 -1.72
N ILE A 130 -17.41 10.25 -0.75
CA ILE A 130 -17.71 9.54 0.50
C ILE A 130 -19.23 9.35 0.62
N SER A 131 -19.66 8.22 1.18
CA SER A 131 -21.07 7.80 1.28
C SER A 131 -21.62 7.88 2.70
N SER A 132 -22.91 8.11 2.86
CA SER A 132 -23.62 8.00 4.14
C SER A 132 -23.75 6.56 4.63
N PHE A 133 -23.79 6.37 5.95
CA PHE A 133 -24.15 5.09 6.57
C PHE A 133 -25.64 5.10 6.92
N ASP A 134 -26.46 5.41 5.91
CA ASP A 134 -27.92 5.36 6.03
C ASP A 134 -28.43 3.94 6.27
N GLY A 135 -29.60 3.87 6.90
CA GLY A 135 -30.37 2.63 7.04
C GLY A 135 -30.86 2.07 5.70
N LEU A 136 -31.36 0.83 5.77
CA LEU A 136 -32.16 0.21 4.71
C LEU A 136 -33.65 0.36 5.04
N ASN A 137 -34.55 0.10 4.09
CA ASN A 137 -35.98 -0.03 4.42
C ASN A 137 -36.63 -1.25 3.76
N VAL A 138 -37.33 -2.01 4.61
CA VAL A 138 -38.25 -3.09 4.25
C VAL A 138 -39.59 -2.77 4.90
N SER A 139 -40.54 -2.26 4.12
CA SER A 139 -41.87 -1.88 4.60
C SER A 139 -42.94 -2.83 4.06
N LEU A 140 -43.61 -3.52 4.98
CA LEU A 140 -44.67 -4.49 4.68
C LEU A 140 -46.02 -3.76 4.52
N PRO A 141 -46.86 -4.14 3.52
CA PRO A 141 -48.15 -3.50 3.30
C PRO A 141 -49.19 -3.75 4.40
N ARG A 142 -50.25 -2.92 4.43
CA ARG A 142 -51.50 -3.14 5.20
C ARG A 142 -51.37 -3.32 6.73
N ARG A 143 -50.19 -3.02 7.29
CA ARG A 143 -49.89 -3.15 8.72
C ARG A 143 -50.89 -2.41 9.61
N LYS A 144 -51.65 -3.17 10.41
CA LYS A 144 -52.73 -2.68 11.29
C LYS A 144 -52.22 -2.00 12.56
N ASP A 145 -50.95 -2.17 12.89
CA ASP A 145 -50.27 -1.57 14.04
C ASP A 145 -49.64 -0.19 13.74
N LEU A 146 -49.89 0.36 12.54
CA LEU A 146 -49.37 1.65 12.08
C LEU A 146 -50.50 2.58 11.63
N ALA A 147 -50.43 3.84 12.06
CA ALA A 147 -51.13 4.95 11.43
C ALA A 147 -50.09 5.87 10.76
N GLY A 148 -50.39 6.36 9.56
CA GLY A 148 -49.49 7.24 8.81
C GLY A 148 -50.15 8.58 8.51
N THR A 149 -49.56 9.67 9.01
CA THR A 149 -49.92 11.04 8.65
C THR A 149 -48.89 11.61 7.66
N PRO A 150 -49.31 12.40 6.64
CA PRO A 150 -48.37 13.12 5.79
C PRO A 150 -47.57 14.14 6.60
N TRP A 151 -46.25 14.03 6.54
CA TRP A 151 -45.31 14.80 7.35
C TRP A 151 -44.28 15.50 6.44
N PRO A 152 -44.71 16.43 5.56
CA PRO A 152 -43.84 17.03 4.54
C PRO A 152 -42.70 17.81 5.18
N HIS A 153 -41.47 17.47 4.80
CA HIS A 153 -40.25 18.09 5.28
C HIS A 153 -39.23 18.31 4.17
N CYS A 154 -38.22 19.12 4.45
CA CYS A 154 -36.96 19.11 3.74
C CYS A 154 -35.82 18.84 4.73
N ASP A 155 -34.71 18.36 4.19
CA ASP A 155 -33.58 17.74 4.90
C ASP A 155 -32.28 18.56 4.76
N GLN A 156 -32.40 19.84 4.37
CA GLN A 156 -31.35 20.84 4.42
C GLN A 156 -31.75 22.00 5.32
N ASN A 157 -30.86 22.42 6.23
CA ASN A 157 -31.05 23.58 7.09
C ASN A 157 -31.32 24.85 6.27
N PRO A 158 -32.40 25.61 6.53
CA PRO A 158 -32.71 26.89 5.87
C PRO A 158 -31.57 27.93 5.84
N ALA A 159 -30.59 27.84 6.77
CA ALA A 159 -29.40 28.68 6.77
C ALA A 159 -28.44 28.37 5.61
N ARG A 160 -28.30 27.10 5.21
CA ARG A 160 -27.45 26.65 4.10
C ARG A 160 -28.08 27.05 2.76
N LYS A 161 -27.38 27.75 1.89
CA LYS A 161 -27.88 28.09 0.55
C LYS A 161 -27.25 27.16 -0.50
N GLY A 162 -27.83 27.16 -1.70
CA GLY A 162 -27.44 26.24 -2.78
C GLY A 162 -27.76 24.77 -2.46
N MET A 163 -27.29 23.86 -3.31
CA MET A 163 -27.44 22.41 -3.15
C MET A 163 -26.23 21.85 -2.40
N GLN A 164 -26.42 21.36 -1.18
CA GLN A 164 -25.32 20.89 -0.32
C GLN A 164 -25.27 19.36 -0.16
N ALA A 165 -26.42 18.68 -0.24
CA ALA A 165 -26.51 17.23 -0.31
C ALA A 165 -27.66 16.78 -1.22
N VAL A 166 -27.44 15.67 -1.93
CA VAL A 166 -28.44 15.02 -2.79
C VAL A 166 -28.63 13.60 -2.29
N GLN A 167 -29.83 13.28 -1.83
CA GLN A 167 -30.19 11.95 -1.36
C GLN A 167 -30.54 11.04 -2.55
N GLY A 168 -30.33 9.75 -2.35
CA GLY A 168 -30.61 8.70 -3.33
C GLY A 168 -31.27 7.48 -2.69
N LEU A 169 -32.08 6.79 -3.49
CA LEU A 169 -32.81 5.60 -3.09
C LEU A 169 -32.79 4.60 -4.24
N LEU A 170 -32.22 3.42 -3.98
CA LEU A 170 -32.16 2.29 -4.89
C LEU A 170 -33.34 1.35 -4.60
N ASN A 171 -34.15 1.08 -5.63
CA ASN A 171 -35.40 0.37 -5.50
C ASN A 171 -35.27 -1.07 -5.99
N PHE A 172 -35.59 -2.05 -5.13
CA PHE A 172 -35.37 -3.47 -5.41
C PHE A 172 -36.64 -4.22 -5.82
N ALA A 173 -37.81 -3.80 -5.35
CA ALA A 173 -39.11 -4.41 -5.65
C ALA A 173 -40.02 -3.48 -6.50
N PRO A 174 -41.06 -4.00 -7.19
CA PRO A 174 -42.01 -3.14 -7.90
C PRO A 174 -42.70 -2.16 -6.93
N ASN A 175 -42.71 -0.87 -7.26
CA ASN A 175 -43.30 0.16 -6.41
C ASN A 175 -44.30 1.02 -7.21
N GLY A 176 -45.53 0.52 -7.34
CA GLY A 176 -46.63 1.17 -8.00
C GLY A 176 -47.39 2.17 -7.11
N PRO A 177 -48.50 2.76 -7.60
CA PRO A 177 -49.15 3.91 -6.95
C PRO A 177 -49.67 3.66 -5.52
N LYS A 178 -49.88 2.41 -5.12
CA LYS A 178 -50.40 2.04 -3.78
C LYS A 178 -49.34 1.42 -2.86
N ASP A 179 -48.16 1.10 -3.37
CA ASP A 179 -47.12 0.37 -2.63
C ASP A 179 -46.27 1.31 -1.74
N GLY A 180 -46.83 2.47 -1.37
CA GLY A 180 -46.21 3.50 -0.55
C GLY A 180 -44.90 4.01 -1.12
N GLY A 181 -44.05 4.53 -0.26
CA GLY A 181 -42.71 5.00 -0.60
C GLY A 181 -42.59 6.52 -0.63
N LEU A 182 -41.80 7.04 -1.57
CA LEU A 182 -41.35 8.43 -1.55
C LEU A 182 -42.32 9.34 -2.33
N VAL A 183 -42.82 10.38 -1.67
CA VAL A 183 -43.55 11.49 -2.30
C VAL A 183 -42.64 12.70 -2.34
N LEU A 184 -42.47 13.31 -3.53
CA LEU A 184 -41.60 14.46 -3.78
C LEU A 184 -42.42 15.63 -4.34
N MET A 185 -42.16 16.85 -3.87
CA MET A 185 -42.74 18.07 -4.43
C MET A 185 -41.83 18.63 -5.53
N LYS A 186 -42.10 18.28 -6.78
CA LYS A 186 -41.34 18.74 -7.95
C LYS A 186 -41.28 20.26 -8.01
N GLY A 187 -40.10 20.81 -8.31
CA GLY A 187 -39.82 22.25 -8.40
C GLY A 187 -39.47 22.94 -7.06
N SER A 188 -39.86 22.37 -5.92
CA SER A 188 -39.75 23.05 -4.61
C SER A 188 -38.33 23.49 -4.23
N ALA A 189 -37.29 22.71 -4.56
CA ALA A 189 -35.89 23.04 -4.28
C ALA A 189 -35.39 24.34 -4.94
N LYS A 190 -35.98 24.76 -6.08
CA LYS A 190 -35.66 26.06 -6.70
C LYS A 190 -36.14 27.22 -5.84
N LEU A 191 -37.32 27.08 -5.23
CA LEU A 191 -37.99 28.11 -4.44
C LEU A 191 -37.52 28.15 -2.98
N PHE A 192 -36.73 27.17 -2.52
CA PHE A 192 -36.19 27.09 -1.15
C PHE A 192 -35.59 28.42 -0.66
N ASN A 193 -34.76 29.08 -1.48
CA ASN A 193 -34.13 30.36 -1.12
C ASN A 193 -35.13 31.54 -1.07
N GLU A 194 -36.18 31.55 -1.90
CA GLU A 194 -37.25 32.56 -1.84
C GLU A 194 -38.13 32.34 -0.61
N TYR A 195 -38.51 31.09 -0.35
CA TYR A 195 -39.37 30.70 0.76
C TYR A 195 -38.74 31.07 2.11
N PHE A 196 -37.46 30.76 2.30
CA PHE A 196 -36.66 31.09 3.49
C PHE A 196 -35.94 32.46 3.40
N ALA A 197 -36.45 33.40 2.58
CA ALA A 197 -36.08 34.81 2.65
C ALA A 197 -36.84 35.59 3.76
N GLN A 198 -37.74 34.91 4.48
CA GLN A 198 -38.49 35.40 5.63
C GLN A 198 -38.32 34.41 6.78
N ASP A 199 -38.29 34.89 8.02
CA ASP A 199 -38.27 34.02 9.21
C ASP A 199 -39.57 33.21 9.31
N ARG A 200 -39.43 31.89 9.52
CA ARG A 200 -40.53 30.93 9.61
C ARG A 200 -40.24 29.88 10.68
N GLU A 201 -41.21 29.61 11.53
CA GLU A 201 -41.14 28.48 12.47
C GLU A 201 -41.61 27.19 11.79
N PRO A 202 -40.98 26.02 12.09
CA PRO A 202 -41.39 24.74 11.55
C PRO A 202 -42.72 24.27 12.14
N TYR A 203 -43.45 23.46 11.38
CA TYR A 203 -44.75 22.93 11.80
C TYR A 203 -44.63 21.98 13.00
N ALA A 204 -45.48 22.22 14.01
CA ALA A 204 -45.60 21.35 15.19
C ALA A 204 -46.37 20.07 14.84
N HIS A 205 -45.67 19.08 14.29
CA HIS A 205 -46.18 17.74 13.99
C HIS A 205 -45.95 16.77 15.16
N GLU A 206 -46.76 15.72 15.28
CA GLU A 206 -46.63 14.71 16.36
C GLU A 206 -45.32 13.90 16.25
N ASP A 207 -44.83 13.68 15.02
CA ASP A 207 -43.50 13.09 14.75
C ASP A 207 -42.32 14.09 14.84
N ALA A 208 -42.54 15.34 15.27
CA ALA A 208 -41.45 16.30 15.38
C ALA A 208 -40.43 15.85 16.45
N PRO A 209 -39.12 16.14 16.28
CA PRO A 209 -38.14 15.86 17.32
C PRO A 209 -38.51 16.58 18.62
N PRO A 210 -38.22 15.99 19.80
CA PRO A 210 -38.22 16.73 21.06
C PRO A 210 -37.41 18.03 20.93
N PRO A 211 -37.82 19.15 21.57
CA PRO A 211 -37.12 20.43 21.43
C PRO A 211 -35.62 20.38 21.76
N GLU A 212 -35.23 19.47 22.67
CA GLU A 212 -33.87 19.16 23.09
C GLU A 212 -33.00 18.51 21.99
N LEU A 213 -33.64 17.89 20.98
CA LEU A 213 -33.03 17.15 19.89
C LEU A 213 -33.17 17.85 18.53
N ARG A 214 -33.54 19.14 18.49
CA ARG A 214 -33.82 19.95 17.28
C ARG A 214 -32.82 19.67 16.15
N TYR A 215 -33.22 18.80 15.21
CA TYR A 215 -32.39 18.40 14.07
C TYR A 215 -32.04 19.65 13.24
N GLN A 216 -30.76 19.89 13.02
CA GLN A 216 -30.30 21.16 12.41
C GLN A 216 -30.80 21.31 10.98
N ASP A 217 -30.93 20.21 10.25
CA ASP A 217 -31.24 20.18 8.82
C ASP A 217 -32.70 19.79 8.50
N LEU A 218 -33.55 19.52 9.49
CA LEU A 218 -34.96 19.18 9.29
C LEU A 218 -35.86 20.43 9.40
N PHE A 219 -36.67 20.71 8.37
CA PHE A 219 -37.76 21.67 8.45
C PHE A 219 -39.09 21.03 8.05
N LEU A 220 -40.10 21.09 8.93
CA LEU A 220 -41.46 20.57 8.72
C LEU A 220 -42.38 21.67 8.18
N PHE A 221 -43.09 21.39 7.10
CA PHE A 221 -44.02 22.32 6.45
C PHE A 221 -45.46 22.12 6.94
N ASN A 222 -46.21 23.21 7.07
CA ASN A 222 -47.65 23.15 7.37
C ASN A 222 -48.49 23.18 6.07
N PRO A 223 -49.78 22.77 6.09
CA PRO A 223 -50.60 22.70 4.87
C PRO A 223 -50.84 24.03 4.12
N ARG A 224 -50.57 25.19 4.73
CA ARG A 224 -50.58 26.49 4.04
C ARG A 224 -49.29 26.76 3.28
N ASP A 225 -48.18 26.22 3.78
CA ASP A 225 -46.87 26.35 3.14
C ASP A 225 -46.86 25.58 1.82
N LEU A 226 -47.39 24.34 1.82
CA LEU A 226 -47.54 23.54 0.60
C LEU A 226 -48.26 24.33 -0.51
N LYS A 227 -49.37 24.99 -0.16
CA LYS A 227 -50.13 25.83 -1.11
C LYS A 227 -49.32 26.96 -1.72
N TRP A 228 -48.39 27.56 -0.97
CA TRP A 228 -47.50 28.61 -1.50
C TRP A 228 -46.57 28.08 -2.60
N PHE A 229 -46.18 26.79 -2.55
CA PHE A 229 -45.44 26.09 -3.60
C PHE A 229 -46.36 25.63 -4.75
N GLU A 230 -47.56 25.12 -4.44
CA GLU A 230 -48.59 24.75 -5.46
C GLU A 230 -48.97 25.95 -6.33
N GLU A 231 -49.22 27.12 -5.72
CA GLU A 231 -49.48 28.40 -6.38
C GLU A 231 -48.32 28.88 -7.28
N ARG A 232 -47.11 28.30 -7.12
CA ARG A 232 -45.91 28.55 -7.94
C ARG A 232 -45.59 27.40 -8.90
N GLY A 233 -46.55 26.49 -9.12
CA GLY A 233 -46.43 25.40 -10.10
C GLY A 233 -45.62 24.18 -9.61
N CYS A 234 -45.41 24.03 -8.30
CA CYS A 234 -44.80 22.82 -7.76
C CYS A 234 -45.85 21.74 -7.50
N GLU A 235 -45.55 20.48 -7.85
CA GLU A 235 -46.50 19.36 -7.79
C GLU A 235 -46.01 18.27 -6.82
N LEU A 236 -46.88 17.82 -5.90
CA LEU A 236 -46.64 16.65 -5.06
C LEU A 236 -46.87 15.35 -5.84
N VAL A 237 -45.80 14.63 -6.16
CA VAL A 237 -45.83 13.40 -6.96
C VAL A 237 -45.32 12.22 -6.14
N LYS A 238 -46.16 11.18 -6.00
CA LYS A 238 -45.74 9.86 -5.51
C LYS A 238 -44.85 9.21 -6.58
N ILE A 239 -43.61 8.91 -6.24
CA ILE A 239 -42.63 8.35 -7.18
C ILE A 239 -42.92 6.85 -7.39
N ASN A 240 -43.06 6.44 -8.66
CA ASN A 240 -43.25 5.03 -9.05
C ASN A 240 -41.99 4.47 -9.71
N MET A 241 -41.58 3.27 -9.31
CA MET A 241 -40.28 2.69 -9.65
C MET A 241 -40.39 1.19 -9.98
N GLU A 242 -39.63 0.76 -10.99
CA GLU A 242 -39.42 -0.64 -11.33
C GLU A 242 -38.24 -1.21 -10.51
N PRO A 243 -38.12 -2.56 -10.40
CA PRO A 243 -36.94 -3.21 -9.84
C PRO A 243 -35.66 -2.78 -10.58
N GLY A 244 -34.72 -2.17 -9.84
CA GLY A 244 -33.43 -1.69 -10.34
C GLY A 244 -33.39 -0.20 -10.71
N ASP A 245 -34.48 0.56 -10.55
CA ASP A 245 -34.47 2.01 -10.69
C ASP A 245 -33.80 2.72 -9.50
N PHE A 246 -33.27 3.92 -9.74
CA PHE A 246 -32.68 4.80 -8.72
C PHE A 246 -33.34 6.18 -8.78
N VAL A 247 -33.82 6.71 -7.65
CA VAL A 247 -34.33 8.09 -7.55
C VAL A 247 -33.33 8.96 -6.80
N LEU A 248 -33.04 10.13 -7.34
CA LEU A 248 -32.28 11.20 -6.69
C LEU A 248 -33.20 12.37 -6.34
N TRP A 249 -32.97 13.02 -5.20
CA TRP A 249 -33.58 14.30 -4.85
C TRP A 249 -32.62 15.21 -4.08
N ASP A 250 -32.65 16.49 -4.41
CA ASP A 250 -32.01 17.54 -3.62
C ASP A 250 -32.60 17.54 -2.21
N SER A 251 -31.77 17.66 -1.16
CA SER A 251 -32.26 17.65 0.23
C SER A 251 -33.17 18.85 0.54
N ARG A 252 -33.17 19.89 -0.30
CA ARG A 252 -34.10 21.03 -0.28
C ARG A 252 -35.50 20.71 -0.83
N THR A 253 -35.65 19.63 -1.59
CA THR A 253 -36.95 19.22 -2.15
C THR A 253 -37.88 18.77 -1.02
N ILE A 254 -39.11 19.31 -0.98
CA ILE A 254 -40.09 18.93 0.03
C ILE A 254 -40.54 17.50 -0.25
N HIS A 255 -40.48 16.63 0.76
CA HIS A 255 -40.80 15.22 0.63
C HIS A 255 -41.37 14.62 1.91
N TYR A 256 -41.95 13.42 1.78
CA TYR A 256 -42.29 12.54 2.90
C TYR A 256 -42.40 11.08 2.43
N ALA A 257 -42.50 10.17 3.40
CA ALA A 257 -42.77 8.75 3.15
C ALA A 257 -44.25 8.41 3.40
N GLU A 258 -44.85 7.67 2.47
CA GLU A 258 -46.22 7.13 2.55
C GLU A 258 -46.20 5.61 2.84
N LEU A 259 -47.14 5.13 3.65
CA LEU A 259 -47.20 3.71 4.06
C LEU A 259 -47.82 2.82 2.94
N PRO A 260 -47.25 1.63 2.66
CA PRO A 260 -47.77 0.73 1.64
C PRO A 260 -49.17 0.18 1.95
N GLN A 261 -50.10 0.36 1.00
CA GLN A 261 -51.48 -0.15 1.01
C GLN A 261 -51.75 -1.18 -0.09
N GLY A 262 -50.88 -1.26 -1.10
CA GLY A 262 -50.89 -2.26 -2.16
C GLY A 262 -50.43 -3.64 -1.69
N ASP A 263 -50.02 -4.49 -2.63
CA ASP A 263 -49.70 -5.90 -2.39
C ASP A 263 -48.19 -6.19 -2.35
N GLN A 264 -47.34 -5.19 -2.62
CA GLN A 264 -45.89 -5.39 -2.67
C GLN A 264 -45.21 -5.03 -1.35
N ILE A 265 -44.30 -5.91 -0.90
CA ILE A 265 -43.32 -5.55 0.13
C ILE A 265 -42.33 -4.58 -0.49
N ARG A 266 -42.17 -3.41 0.13
CA ARG A 266 -41.27 -2.37 -0.36
C ARG A 266 -39.85 -2.65 0.12
N HIS A 267 -38.94 -2.89 -0.82
CA HIS A 267 -37.52 -3.12 -0.60
C HIS A 267 -36.66 -2.00 -1.20
N VAL A 268 -35.93 -1.26 -0.36
CA VAL A 268 -35.04 -0.17 -0.80
C VAL A 268 -33.75 -0.07 0.03
N GLN A 269 -32.71 0.50 -0.58
CA GLN A 269 -31.51 0.99 0.12
C GLN A 269 -31.38 2.51 -0.08
N TYR A 270 -31.18 3.25 1.01
CA TYR A 270 -30.85 4.67 0.97
C TYR A 270 -29.35 4.85 0.76
N ILE A 271 -28.97 5.75 -0.16
CA ILE A 271 -27.59 5.99 -0.59
C ILE A 271 -27.45 7.48 -0.86
N CYS A 272 -26.70 8.20 -0.04
CA CYS A 272 -26.18 9.52 -0.38
C CYS A 272 -24.66 9.42 -0.55
N MET A 273 -24.11 10.08 -1.57
CA MET A 273 -22.67 10.34 -1.68
C MET A 273 -22.42 11.82 -1.91
N THR A 274 -21.33 12.33 -1.37
CA THR A 274 -20.86 13.70 -1.61
C THR A 274 -19.33 13.75 -1.75
N PRO A 275 -18.77 14.75 -2.45
CA PRO A 275 -17.34 14.98 -2.53
C PRO A 275 -16.64 14.96 -1.17
N ARG A 276 -15.56 14.19 -1.10
CA ARG A 276 -14.62 14.12 0.03
C ARG A 276 -14.14 15.51 0.47
N ARG A 277 -13.99 16.45 -0.48
CA ARG A 277 -13.59 17.85 -0.22
C ARG A 277 -14.59 18.67 0.63
N PHE A 278 -15.82 18.19 0.82
CA PHE A 278 -16.81 18.85 1.71
C PHE A 278 -16.67 18.44 3.18
N ALA A 279 -15.89 17.40 3.48
CA ALA A 279 -15.73 16.90 4.84
C ALA A 279 -14.55 17.56 5.56
N THR A 280 -14.81 18.13 6.72
CA THR A 280 -13.75 18.60 7.64
C THR A 280 -13.04 17.39 8.28
N LYS A 281 -11.88 17.61 8.90
CA LYS A 281 -11.12 16.52 9.53
C LYS A 281 -11.88 15.86 10.67
N GLU A 282 -12.62 16.66 11.42
CA GLU A 282 -13.42 16.28 12.58
C GLU A 282 -14.62 15.42 12.15
N ALA A 283 -15.25 15.76 11.02
CA ALA A 283 -16.34 14.96 10.46
C ALA A 283 -15.87 13.58 9.98
N LEU A 284 -14.66 13.48 9.44
CA LEU A 284 -14.07 12.21 8.96
C LEU A 284 -13.64 11.32 10.12
N GLU A 285 -13.02 11.88 11.16
CA GLU A 285 -12.63 11.10 12.34
C GLU A 285 -13.88 10.53 13.05
N LEU A 286 -14.93 11.33 13.19
CA LEU A 286 -16.23 10.86 13.73
C LEU A 286 -16.91 9.84 12.81
N LYS A 287 -16.77 9.97 11.48
CA LYS A 287 -17.26 8.99 10.51
C LYS A 287 -16.50 7.66 10.61
N LYS A 288 -15.19 7.70 10.79
CA LYS A 288 -14.33 6.55 11.10
C LYS A 288 -14.74 5.89 12.43
N GLU A 289 -14.98 6.66 13.49
CA GLU A 289 -15.49 6.14 14.77
C GLU A 289 -16.81 5.38 14.58
N CYS A 290 -17.74 5.94 13.78
CA CYS A 290 -18.98 5.28 13.40
C CYS A 290 -18.72 3.96 12.66
N PHE A 291 -17.86 3.97 11.64
CA PHE A 291 -17.54 2.77 10.85
C PHE A 291 -16.93 1.65 11.71
N ASN A 292 -15.90 1.98 12.49
CA ASN A 292 -15.21 1.05 13.39
C ASN A 292 -16.15 0.46 14.45
N SER A 293 -17.21 1.18 14.81
CA SER A 293 -18.23 0.79 15.78
C SER A 293 -19.51 0.22 15.14
N TRP A 294 -19.52 0.03 13.81
CA TRP A 294 -20.66 -0.39 12.99
C TRP A 294 -21.95 0.44 13.19
N LEU A 295 -21.80 1.74 13.50
CA LEU A 295 -22.89 2.68 13.74
C LEU A 295 -23.32 3.40 12.46
N GLY A 296 -24.63 3.39 12.20
CA GLY A 296 -25.24 4.24 11.18
C GLY A 296 -25.03 5.73 11.41
N THR A 297 -25.23 6.52 10.36
CA THR A 297 -25.18 7.98 10.37
C THR A 297 -26.45 8.58 9.78
N THR A 298 -26.55 9.90 9.79
CA THR A 298 -27.41 10.68 8.89
C THR A 298 -27.07 10.45 7.42
N HIS A 299 -27.99 10.84 6.52
CA HIS A 299 -27.77 10.85 5.08
C HIS A 299 -26.70 11.86 4.63
N TRP A 300 -26.36 12.85 5.45
CA TRP A 300 -25.22 13.75 5.20
C TRP A 300 -23.90 12.96 5.27
N PRO A 301 -23.12 12.82 4.18
CA PRO A 301 -21.92 11.98 4.21
C PRO A 301 -20.69 12.71 4.78
N HIS A 302 -20.69 14.04 4.74
CA HIS A 302 -19.53 14.91 4.96
C HIS A 302 -19.65 15.86 6.18
N CYS A 303 -20.85 16.12 6.67
CA CYS A 303 -21.12 16.93 7.87
C CYS A 303 -22.36 16.39 8.61
N ASN A 304 -22.78 17.04 9.71
CA ASN A 304 -23.93 16.64 10.53
C ASN A 304 -23.91 15.16 11.01
N ILE A 305 -22.73 14.54 11.08
CA ILE A 305 -22.54 13.11 11.41
C ILE A 305 -23.05 12.82 12.84
N ARG A 306 -24.29 12.35 12.97
CA ARG A 306 -24.85 11.83 14.23
C ARG A 306 -24.72 10.30 14.24
N PRO A 307 -23.91 9.70 15.14
CA PRO A 307 -23.84 8.25 15.29
C PRO A 307 -25.19 7.69 15.78
N SER A 308 -25.63 6.56 15.21
CA SER A 308 -26.80 5.80 15.65
C SER A 308 -26.56 5.02 16.96
N ALA A 309 -26.08 5.71 18.00
CA ALA A 309 -25.71 5.14 19.30
C ALA A 309 -26.91 4.84 20.23
N GLU A 310 -28.10 5.33 19.89
CA GLU A 310 -29.34 5.05 20.63
C GLU A 310 -29.78 3.60 20.38
N LYS A 311 -29.88 2.83 21.46
CA LYS A 311 -30.22 1.40 21.36
C LYS A 311 -31.72 1.23 21.10
N PRO A 312 -32.13 0.37 20.15
CA PRO A 312 -33.54 0.12 19.86
C PRO A 312 -34.26 -0.40 21.11
N MET A 313 -35.37 0.24 21.46
CA MET A 313 -36.16 -0.09 22.63
C MET A 313 -37.40 -0.90 22.23
N ARG A 314 -37.69 -1.96 22.99
CA ARG A 314 -38.94 -2.75 22.89
C ARG A 314 -39.54 -2.84 24.30
N ASN A 315 -40.81 -2.45 24.44
CA ASN A 315 -41.56 -2.47 25.70
C ASN A 315 -40.80 -1.81 26.89
N GLY A 316 -40.21 -0.64 26.63
CA GLY A 316 -39.47 0.13 27.65
C GLY A 316 -38.08 -0.42 28.05
N LYS A 317 -37.59 -1.48 27.40
CA LYS A 317 -36.25 -2.05 27.62
C LYS A 317 -35.46 -2.10 26.32
N VAL A 318 -34.13 -2.20 26.38
CA VAL A 318 -33.29 -2.44 25.19
C VAL A 318 -33.72 -3.76 24.55
N CYS A 319 -33.87 -3.78 23.22
CA CYS A 319 -34.26 -4.95 22.45
C CYS A 319 -33.31 -6.13 22.74
N PRO A 320 -33.80 -7.31 23.17
CA PRO A 320 -32.94 -8.46 23.47
C PRO A 320 -32.14 -8.99 22.27
N LYS A 321 -32.60 -8.71 21.04
CA LYS A 321 -31.92 -9.05 19.78
C LYS A 321 -31.04 -7.90 19.24
N TYR A 322 -30.71 -6.88 20.06
CA TYR A 322 -29.81 -5.81 19.66
C TYR A 322 -28.39 -6.34 19.38
N ARG A 323 -27.77 -5.83 18.31
CA ARG A 323 -26.42 -6.20 17.85
C ARG A 323 -25.58 -4.94 17.65
N THR A 324 -24.28 -5.07 17.90
CA THR A 324 -23.25 -4.05 17.65
C THR A 324 -22.33 -4.43 16.48
N GLU A 325 -22.62 -5.53 15.79
CA GLU A 325 -21.94 -5.96 14.57
C GLU A 325 -22.96 -6.56 13.60
N PRO A 326 -22.77 -6.42 12.27
CA PRO A 326 -23.66 -7.01 11.27
C PRO A 326 -23.67 -8.55 11.36
N PHE A 327 -24.66 -9.18 10.74
CA PHE A 327 -24.70 -10.63 10.54
C PHE A 327 -23.72 -11.08 9.46
N GLU A 328 -23.67 -10.36 8.34
CA GLU A 328 -22.68 -10.55 7.27
C GLU A 328 -21.76 -9.33 7.21
N LYS A 329 -20.54 -9.49 7.72
CA LYS A 329 -19.51 -8.43 7.64
C LYS A 329 -19.15 -8.15 6.18
N PRO A 330 -19.01 -6.89 5.77
CA PRO A 330 -18.68 -6.54 4.40
C PRO A 330 -17.21 -6.84 4.12
N GLU A 331 -16.88 -7.12 2.87
CA GLU A 331 -15.49 -7.27 2.43
C GLU A 331 -14.83 -5.89 2.40
N LEU A 332 -13.77 -5.71 3.20
CA LEU A 332 -13.00 -4.48 3.33
C LEU A 332 -12.13 -4.24 2.09
N THR A 333 -12.79 -3.96 0.97
CA THR A 333 -12.16 -3.52 -0.27
C THR A 333 -11.72 -2.06 -0.16
N ASP A 334 -10.71 -1.71 -0.95
CA ASP A 334 -10.34 -0.33 -1.28
C ASP A 334 -11.59 0.56 -1.46
N ARG A 335 -12.47 0.21 -2.39
CA ARG A 335 -13.66 1.03 -2.72
C ARG A 335 -14.57 1.29 -1.52
N LEU A 336 -14.71 0.32 -0.63
CA LEU A 336 -15.47 0.45 0.61
C LEU A 336 -14.82 1.46 1.56
N LEU A 337 -13.51 1.37 1.77
CA LEU A 337 -12.75 2.27 2.65
C LEU A 337 -12.76 3.72 2.12
N GLN A 338 -12.69 3.93 0.80
CA GLN A 338 -12.91 5.24 0.18
C GLN A 338 -14.27 5.81 0.58
N LEU A 339 -15.34 5.06 0.31
CA LEU A 339 -16.71 5.51 0.57
C LEU A 339 -16.98 5.70 2.07
N ALA A 340 -16.30 4.94 2.93
CA ALA A 340 -16.33 5.12 4.37
C ALA A 340 -15.63 6.41 4.85
N GLY A 341 -14.79 7.05 4.03
CA GLY A 341 -14.08 8.30 4.36
C GLY A 341 -12.87 8.11 5.28
N ILE A 342 -12.15 7.01 5.10
CA ILE A 342 -11.07 6.51 5.95
C ILE A 342 -9.70 6.72 5.22
N GLU A 343 -8.56 6.94 5.93
CA GLU A 343 -7.22 7.52 5.54
C GLU A 343 -5.80 6.77 5.83
N ASP A 344 -4.95 6.13 5.00
CA ASP A 344 -3.68 5.34 5.34
C ASP A 344 -2.37 6.05 4.95
N PRO A 345 -1.31 5.90 5.77
CA PRO A 345 0.07 6.28 5.48
C PRO A 345 0.72 6.05 4.08
N LEU A 346 0.14 5.29 3.15
CA LEU A 346 0.67 4.89 1.84
C LEU A 346 0.67 6.00 0.77
N ASN A 347 -0.21 7.00 0.91
CA ASN A 347 -0.35 8.10 -0.07
C ASN A 347 0.58 9.29 0.22
N LEU A 348 1.87 9.00 0.41
CA LEU A 348 2.93 9.99 0.22
C LEU A 348 2.85 10.53 -1.23
N PRO A 349 2.80 11.86 -1.48
CA PRO A 349 2.83 12.40 -2.83
C PRO A 349 4.12 11.99 -3.56
N MET A 350 4.05 11.81 -4.88
CA MET A 350 5.15 11.20 -5.66
C MET A 350 6.51 11.88 -5.46
N TRP A 351 6.55 13.20 -5.25
CA TRP A 351 7.79 13.92 -4.96
C TRP A 351 8.46 13.45 -3.66
N GLN A 352 7.69 13.12 -2.61
CA GLN A 352 8.24 12.51 -1.38
C GLN A 352 8.74 11.10 -1.64
N LYS A 353 8.00 10.29 -2.42
CA LYS A 353 8.46 8.94 -2.81
C LYS A 353 9.79 9.00 -3.56
N PHE A 354 9.98 9.95 -4.48
CA PHE A 354 11.25 10.16 -5.19
C PHE A 354 12.36 10.73 -4.29
N VAL A 355 12.06 11.64 -3.35
CA VAL A 355 13.05 12.14 -2.37
C VAL A 355 13.55 11.01 -1.48
N ILE A 356 12.65 10.17 -0.95
CA ILE A 356 13.01 8.98 -0.17
C ILE A 356 13.86 8.02 -1.02
N LEU A 357 13.43 7.72 -2.25
CA LEU A 357 14.14 6.84 -3.17
C LEU A 357 15.58 7.32 -3.46
N ALA A 358 15.77 8.64 -3.62
CA ALA A 358 17.10 9.24 -3.76
C ALA A 358 17.95 9.08 -2.49
N ILE A 359 17.38 9.38 -1.31
CA ILE A 359 18.08 9.30 -0.02
C ILE A 359 18.53 7.87 0.28
N ILE A 360 17.69 6.86 0.07
CA ILE A 360 18.05 5.46 0.30
C ILE A 360 19.05 4.93 -0.76
N SER A 361 18.99 5.44 -2.00
CA SER A 361 19.98 5.15 -3.03
C SER A 361 21.36 5.74 -2.70
N ILE A 362 21.42 6.97 -2.16
CA ILE A 362 22.67 7.62 -1.76
C ILE A 362 23.27 6.94 -0.52
N PHE A 363 22.46 6.55 0.47
CA PHE A 363 22.91 5.72 1.59
C PHE A 363 23.58 4.43 1.09
N SER A 364 22.93 3.71 0.18
CA SER A 364 23.46 2.45 -0.36
C SER A 364 24.71 2.64 -1.22
N THR A 365 24.74 3.70 -2.02
CA THR A 365 25.94 4.12 -2.76
C THR A 365 27.13 4.28 -1.82
N ILE A 366 27.02 5.09 -0.77
CA ILE A 366 28.16 5.42 0.10
C ILE A 366 28.56 4.19 0.95
N GLY A 367 27.58 3.48 1.51
CA GLY A 367 27.81 2.28 2.32
C GLY A 367 28.56 1.19 1.55
N LEU A 368 28.05 0.78 0.39
CA LEU A 368 28.66 -0.26 -0.43
C LEU A 368 30.04 0.16 -0.94
N THR A 369 30.18 1.39 -1.44
CA THR A 369 31.43 1.88 -2.06
C THR A 369 32.59 1.97 -1.07
N LEU A 370 32.34 2.34 0.19
CA LEU A 370 33.39 2.37 1.21
C LEU A 370 33.89 0.97 1.61
N VAL A 371 33.07 -0.07 1.42
CA VAL A 371 33.50 -1.46 1.57
C VAL A 371 34.23 -1.95 0.31
N SER A 372 33.58 -1.90 -0.86
CA SER A 372 34.03 -2.56 -2.09
C SER A 372 35.15 -1.82 -2.83
N GLY A 373 35.15 -0.49 -2.81
CA GLY A 373 36.08 0.36 -3.56
C GLY A 373 37.56 0.24 -3.15
N PHE A 374 37.85 -0.46 -2.04
CA PHE A 374 39.22 -0.70 -1.57
C PHE A 374 40.07 -1.51 -2.55
N GLY A 375 39.47 -2.28 -3.47
CA GLY A 375 40.23 -3.06 -4.47
C GLY A 375 41.17 -2.19 -5.31
N GLY A 376 40.75 -0.98 -5.71
CA GLY A 376 41.59 -0.03 -6.44
C GLY A 376 42.63 0.69 -5.56
N LEU A 377 42.50 0.60 -4.24
CA LEU A 377 43.44 1.19 -3.28
C LEU A 377 44.55 0.23 -2.84
N LEU A 378 44.42 -1.08 -3.14
CA LEU A 378 45.38 -2.12 -2.74
C LEU A 378 46.82 -1.75 -3.14
N GLY A 379 47.05 -1.30 -4.37
CA GLY A 379 48.38 -0.92 -4.86
C GLY A 379 49.08 0.18 -4.05
N PHE A 380 48.33 1.01 -3.33
CA PHE A 380 48.89 2.04 -2.43
C PHE A 380 49.17 1.50 -1.02
N TYR A 381 48.30 0.64 -0.48
CA TYR A 381 48.43 0.11 0.88
C TYR A 381 49.37 -1.11 0.98
N ILE A 382 49.58 -1.87 -0.10
CA ILE A 382 50.45 -3.05 -0.11
C ILE A 382 51.90 -2.72 0.30
N PRO A 383 52.58 -1.69 -0.25
CA PRO A 383 53.95 -1.36 0.15
C PRO A 383 54.05 -0.92 1.62
N GLU A 384 53.09 -0.12 2.09
CA GLU A 384 53.05 0.41 3.47
C GLU A 384 52.90 -0.73 4.49
N TYR A 385 51.94 -1.64 4.29
CA TYR A 385 51.70 -2.73 5.23
C TYR A 385 52.70 -3.88 5.10
N SER A 386 53.27 -4.11 3.91
CA SER A 386 54.41 -5.03 3.74
C SER A 386 55.64 -4.55 4.51
N ALA A 387 55.97 -3.25 4.44
CA ALA A 387 57.03 -2.64 5.25
C ALA A 387 56.74 -2.72 6.77
N ALA A 388 55.45 -2.75 7.16
CA ALA A 388 55.01 -3.00 8.54
C ALA A 388 54.93 -4.51 8.92
N GLY A 389 55.47 -5.41 8.10
CA GLY A 389 55.56 -6.84 8.38
C GLY A 389 54.25 -7.63 8.19
N LYS A 390 53.31 -7.13 7.38
CA LYS A 390 52.07 -7.83 7.01
C LYS A 390 52.22 -8.51 5.65
N ASP A 391 51.79 -9.76 5.57
CA ASP A 391 51.77 -10.53 4.33
C ASP A 391 50.55 -10.19 3.45
N TYR A 392 50.55 -10.66 2.20
CA TYR A 392 49.44 -10.41 1.28
C TYR A 392 48.10 -10.95 1.82
N ASN A 393 48.11 -12.08 2.54
CA ASN A 393 46.93 -12.66 3.17
C ASN A 393 46.43 -11.86 4.39
N ALA A 394 47.28 -11.12 5.10
CA ALA A 394 46.80 -10.09 6.02
C ALA A 394 46.14 -8.93 5.26
N ILE A 395 46.76 -8.45 4.18
CA ILE A 395 46.25 -7.28 3.43
C ILE A 395 44.88 -7.57 2.77
N THR A 396 44.64 -8.76 2.24
CA THR A 396 43.33 -9.13 1.67
C THR A 396 42.20 -9.17 2.70
N LYS A 397 42.49 -9.44 3.98
CA LYS A 397 41.49 -9.42 5.07
C LYS A 397 40.82 -8.06 5.23
N LEU A 398 41.46 -6.97 4.79
CA LEU A 398 40.86 -5.63 4.74
C LEU A 398 39.65 -5.55 3.78
N MET A 399 39.51 -6.43 2.80
CA MET A 399 38.30 -6.53 1.96
C MET A 399 37.31 -7.57 2.49
N THR A 400 37.82 -8.69 3.00
CA THR A 400 37.00 -9.82 3.43
C THR A 400 36.28 -9.62 4.77
N TYR A 401 36.95 -9.14 5.83
CA TYR A 401 36.28 -8.96 7.14
C TYR A 401 35.09 -7.99 7.10
N PRO A 402 35.11 -6.89 6.32
CA PRO A 402 33.93 -6.08 6.11
C PRO A 402 32.68 -6.84 5.62
N THR A 403 32.78 -7.89 4.79
CA THR A 403 31.59 -8.61 4.31
C THR A 403 30.97 -9.52 5.37
N LEU A 404 31.80 -10.12 6.24
CA LEU A 404 31.36 -10.73 7.50
C LEU A 404 30.60 -9.72 8.36
N PHE A 405 31.13 -8.51 8.49
CA PHE A 405 30.50 -7.47 9.32
C PHE A 405 29.25 -6.86 8.67
N MET A 406 29.10 -6.88 7.34
CA MET A 406 27.81 -6.63 6.67
C MET A 406 26.77 -7.71 7.03
N GLY A 407 27.18 -8.98 7.12
CA GLY A 407 26.33 -10.08 7.58
C GLY A 407 25.88 -9.91 9.03
N ILE A 408 26.82 -9.65 9.95
CA ILE A 408 26.54 -9.36 11.37
C ILE A 408 25.66 -8.11 11.50
N GLY A 409 25.94 -7.07 10.71
CA GLY A 409 25.13 -5.86 10.64
C GLY A 409 23.67 -6.20 10.34
N ASN A 410 23.40 -7.02 9.32
CA ASN A 410 22.04 -7.41 8.97
C ASN A 410 21.33 -8.25 10.03
N LEU A 411 22.04 -9.13 10.77
CA LEU A 411 21.45 -9.85 11.91
C LEU A 411 20.99 -8.91 13.05
N ILE A 412 21.65 -7.76 13.22
CA ILE A 412 21.27 -6.77 14.24
C ILE A 412 20.19 -5.84 13.69
N GLY A 413 20.44 -5.24 12.52
CA GLY A 413 19.64 -4.14 11.99
C GLY A 413 18.30 -4.55 11.39
N MET A 414 18.14 -5.73 10.80
CA MET A 414 16.84 -6.14 10.25
C MET A 414 15.79 -6.47 11.34
N PRO A 415 16.12 -7.21 12.42
CA PRO A 415 15.22 -7.34 13.56
C PRO A 415 14.91 -5.98 14.22
N LEU A 416 15.89 -5.07 14.33
CA LEU A 416 15.64 -3.70 14.80
C LEU A 416 14.67 -2.94 13.87
N ALA A 417 14.81 -3.08 12.55
CA ALA A 417 13.95 -2.42 11.56
C ALA A 417 12.50 -2.94 11.65
N ILE A 418 12.33 -4.26 11.79
CA ILE A 418 11.03 -4.93 11.96
C ILE A 418 10.39 -4.51 13.30
N GLY A 419 11.13 -4.65 14.41
CA GLY A 419 10.65 -4.39 15.76
C GLY A 419 10.35 -2.91 16.02
N VAL A 420 11.32 -2.01 15.81
CA VAL A 420 11.27 -0.60 16.22
C VAL A 420 10.79 0.34 15.12
N GLY A 421 11.39 0.23 13.93
CA GLY A 421 11.21 1.17 12.83
C GLY A 421 12.44 1.24 11.93
N ARG A 422 12.22 1.50 10.63
CA ARG A 422 13.26 1.54 9.59
C ARG A 422 14.14 2.79 9.77
N ARG A 423 13.56 3.91 10.22
CA ARG A 423 14.24 5.21 10.34
C ARG A 423 15.35 5.22 11.40
N VAL A 424 15.17 4.52 12.52
CA VAL A 424 16.23 4.34 13.54
C VAL A 424 17.42 3.59 12.97
N VAL A 425 17.18 2.54 12.18
CA VAL A 425 18.26 1.72 11.61
C VAL A 425 19.03 2.52 10.55
N PHE A 426 18.35 3.30 9.70
CA PHE A 426 19.00 4.24 8.77
C PHE A 426 19.83 5.30 9.49
N LEU A 427 19.28 5.99 10.50
CA LEU A 427 20.00 7.04 11.22
C LEU A 427 21.20 6.49 12.00
N GLY A 428 21.02 5.42 12.77
CA GLY A 428 22.09 4.77 13.51
C GLY A 428 23.21 4.27 12.59
N SER A 429 22.86 3.62 11.48
CA SER A 429 23.83 3.13 10.51
C SER A 429 24.57 4.26 9.80
N THR A 430 23.90 5.38 9.49
CA THR A 430 24.58 6.53 8.88
C THR A 430 25.56 7.19 9.86
N VAL A 431 25.24 7.25 11.17
CA VAL A 431 26.19 7.69 12.21
C VAL A 431 27.39 6.74 12.31
N VAL A 432 27.17 5.42 12.31
CA VAL A 432 28.24 4.42 12.30
C VAL A 432 29.10 4.54 11.02
N LEU A 433 28.50 4.87 9.88
CA LEU A 433 29.20 5.09 8.61
C LEU A 433 30.08 6.35 8.63
N VAL A 434 29.56 7.48 9.16
CA VAL A 434 30.34 8.71 9.39
C VAL A 434 31.54 8.44 10.28
N ILE A 435 31.32 7.78 11.43
CA ILE A 435 32.37 7.48 12.41
C ILE A 435 33.40 6.52 11.81
N GLY A 436 32.97 5.42 11.20
CA GLY A 436 33.86 4.45 10.57
C GLY A 436 34.71 5.06 9.46
N ALA A 437 34.11 5.87 8.58
CA ALA A 437 34.83 6.58 7.52
C ALA A 437 35.84 7.60 8.07
N ALA A 438 35.46 8.38 9.08
CA ALA A 438 36.37 9.34 9.72
C ALA A 438 37.55 8.64 10.43
N LEU A 439 37.30 7.50 11.09
CA LEU A 439 38.35 6.72 11.75
C LEU A 439 39.28 6.01 10.74
N CYS A 440 38.77 5.56 9.58
CA CYS A 440 39.60 5.11 8.45
C CYS A 440 40.45 6.25 7.87
N ALA A 441 39.90 7.47 7.76
CA ALA A 441 40.65 8.63 7.29
C ALA A 441 41.77 9.06 8.27
N ALA A 442 41.60 8.77 9.56
CA ALA A 442 42.59 9.00 10.62
C ALA A 442 43.53 7.80 10.87
N ALA A 443 43.39 6.70 10.13
CA ALA A 443 44.11 5.45 10.38
C ALA A 443 45.62 5.56 10.13
N LYS A 444 46.41 5.01 11.05
CA LYS A 444 47.90 4.98 11.00
C LYS A 444 48.52 3.59 11.17
N THR A 445 47.70 2.56 11.36
CA THR A 445 48.16 1.17 11.51
C THR A 445 47.19 0.22 10.82
N TYR A 446 47.69 -0.94 10.38
CA TYR A 446 46.89 -1.99 9.76
C TYR A 446 45.73 -2.44 10.65
N GLU A 447 45.95 -2.66 11.96
CA GLU A 447 44.89 -3.16 12.87
C GLU A 447 43.78 -2.12 13.07
N TRP A 448 44.14 -0.83 13.15
CA TRP A 448 43.17 0.26 13.22
C TRP A 448 42.35 0.34 11.93
N GLN A 449 43.00 0.25 10.76
CA GLN A 449 42.32 0.28 9.46
C GLN A 449 41.38 -0.93 9.29
N LEU A 450 41.80 -2.13 9.72
CA LEU A 450 40.97 -3.33 9.73
C LEU A 450 39.72 -3.14 10.61
N ALA A 451 39.91 -2.71 11.86
CA ALA A 451 38.81 -2.47 12.79
C ALA A 451 37.82 -1.41 12.29
N CYS A 452 38.32 -0.30 11.72
CA CYS A 452 37.46 0.77 11.21
C CYS A 452 36.69 0.33 9.95
N ARG A 453 37.29 -0.50 9.08
CA ARG A 453 36.58 -1.10 7.94
C ARG A 453 35.55 -2.15 8.36
N MET A 454 35.77 -2.88 9.46
CA MET A 454 34.75 -3.74 10.08
C MET A 454 33.56 -2.92 10.62
N VAL A 455 33.81 -1.76 11.23
CA VAL A 455 32.76 -0.82 11.66
C VAL A 455 31.95 -0.27 10.48
N ILE A 456 32.61 0.11 9.37
CA ILE A 456 31.93 0.48 8.11
C ILE A 456 31.03 -0.67 7.61
N GLY A 457 31.51 -1.92 7.69
CA GLY A 457 30.74 -3.11 7.30
C GLY A 457 29.39 -3.24 8.00
N LEU A 458 29.31 -2.99 9.31
CA LEU A 458 28.07 -3.06 10.09
C LEU A 458 26.98 -2.11 9.55
N ALA A 459 27.38 -0.91 9.14
CA ALA A 459 26.50 0.09 8.54
C ALA A 459 26.13 -0.25 7.09
N ALA A 460 27.13 -0.65 6.29
CA ALA A 460 26.95 -1.00 4.88
C ALA A 460 25.99 -2.18 4.69
N GLY A 461 25.93 -3.13 5.64
CA GLY A 461 25.00 -4.26 5.60
C GLY A 461 23.53 -3.85 5.42
N GLN A 462 23.09 -2.80 6.13
CA GLN A 462 21.69 -2.33 6.10
C GLN A 462 21.25 -1.84 4.72
N SER A 463 22.22 -1.43 3.89
CA SER A 463 21.93 -0.83 2.60
C SER A 463 21.46 -1.82 1.53
N GLU A 464 21.56 -3.12 1.82
CA GLU A 464 21.08 -4.19 0.95
C GLU A 464 19.86 -4.93 1.54
N SER A 465 19.35 -4.49 2.70
CA SER A 465 18.23 -5.13 3.42
C SER A 465 17.10 -4.14 3.73
N VAL A 466 17.41 -3.02 4.39
CA VAL A 466 16.43 -1.99 4.77
C VAL A 466 16.07 -1.08 3.58
N VAL A 467 16.99 -0.85 2.64
CA VAL A 467 16.75 -0.06 1.41
C VAL A 467 15.69 -0.71 0.49
N PRO A 468 15.78 -2.00 0.11
CA PRO A 468 14.71 -2.64 -0.64
C PRO A 468 13.43 -2.76 0.19
N MET A 469 13.50 -2.97 1.51
CA MET A 469 12.32 -2.99 2.39
C MET A 469 11.54 -1.67 2.33
N VAL A 470 12.19 -0.52 2.53
CA VAL A 470 11.60 0.82 2.42
C VAL A 470 11.03 1.07 1.02
N SER A 471 11.73 0.63 -0.03
CA SER A 471 11.26 0.77 -1.42
C SER A 471 9.93 0.02 -1.67
N GLN A 472 9.73 -1.12 -1.00
CA GLN A 472 8.52 -1.94 -1.09
C GLN A 472 7.38 -1.42 -0.20
N GLU A 473 7.72 -0.66 0.83
CA GLU A 473 6.75 0.01 1.70
C GLU A 473 6.17 1.27 1.03
N ILE A 474 6.99 2.05 0.31
CA ILE A 474 6.51 3.33 -0.25
C ILE A 474 5.88 3.24 -1.66
N PHE A 475 6.18 2.22 -2.47
CA PHE A 475 5.63 2.08 -3.85
C PHE A 475 4.53 1.01 -3.95
N PHE A 476 3.55 1.22 -4.84
CA PHE A 476 2.47 0.24 -5.07
C PHE A 476 2.98 -0.99 -5.82
N LEU A 477 2.28 -2.13 -5.73
CA LEU A 477 2.77 -3.43 -6.24
C LEU A 477 3.22 -3.39 -7.72
N HIS A 478 2.51 -2.65 -8.57
CA HIS A 478 2.85 -2.47 -9.99
C HIS A 478 3.96 -1.42 -10.26
N GLU A 479 4.26 -0.53 -9.30
CA GLU A 479 5.38 0.42 -9.36
C GLU A 479 6.66 -0.18 -8.71
N ARG A 480 6.50 -1.08 -7.74
CA ARG A 480 7.53 -1.67 -6.85
C ARG A 480 8.74 -2.21 -7.61
N SER A 481 8.55 -3.03 -8.64
CA SER A 481 9.65 -3.60 -9.43
C SER A 481 10.46 -2.51 -10.14
N THR A 482 9.78 -1.54 -10.75
CA THR A 482 10.39 -0.39 -11.42
C THR A 482 11.14 0.50 -10.42
N ALA A 483 10.57 0.77 -9.25
CA ALA A 483 11.20 1.60 -8.23
C ALA A 483 12.48 0.95 -7.66
N ILE A 484 12.46 -0.35 -7.37
CA ILE A 484 13.66 -1.10 -6.94
C ILE A 484 14.71 -1.14 -8.06
N THR A 485 14.28 -1.33 -9.30
CA THR A 485 15.16 -1.32 -10.48
C THR A 485 15.86 0.04 -10.63
N VAL A 486 15.13 1.15 -10.47
CA VAL A 486 15.69 2.52 -10.51
C VAL A 486 16.60 2.80 -9.30
N GLN A 487 16.23 2.36 -8.10
CA GLN A 487 17.06 2.47 -6.89
C GLN A 487 18.42 1.79 -7.11
N LEU A 488 18.41 0.56 -7.62
CA LEU A 488 19.61 -0.23 -7.88
C LEU A 488 20.43 0.33 -9.06
N ALA A 489 19.76 0.91 -10.07
CA ALA A 489 20.40 1.65 -11.16
C ALA A 489 21.27 2.79 -10.62
N VAL A 490 20.65 3.67 -9.83
CA VAL A 490 21.28 4.86 -9.25
C VAL A 490 22.40 4.43 -8.30
N GLN A 491 22.15 3.45 -7.43
CA GLN A 491 23.16 2.86 -6.55
C GLN A 491 24.38 2.37 -7.34
N THR A 492 24.18 1.58 -8.39
CA THR A 492 25.29 0.97 -9.15
C THR A 492 26.10 2.01 -9.90
N ILE A 493 25.43 2.92 -10.60
CA ILE A 493 26.08 3.98 -11.39
C ILE A 493 26.90 4.89 -10.46
N LEU A 494 26.29 5.38 -9.37
CA LEU A 494 27.00 6.25 -8.43
C LEU A 494 28.13 5.51 -7.68
N SER A 495 27.95 4.24 -7.33
CA SER A 495 28.99 3.43 -6.67
C SER A 495 30.20 3.22 -7.57
N CYS A 496 29.97 2.95 -8.87
CA CYS A 496 31.03 2.87 -9.84
C CYS A 496 31.70 4.24 -10.04
N VAL A 497 30.94 5.32 -10.25
CA VAL A 497 31.47 6.69 -10.40
C VAL A 497 32.36 7.09 -9.23
N LEU A 498 31.96 6.84 -7.99
CA LEU A 498 32.81 7.05 -6.83
C LEU A 498 34.06 6.15 -6.88
N THR A 499 33.90 4.84 -7.09
CA THR A 499 35.01 3.86 -7.12
C THR A 499 36.05 4.18 -8.19
N LEU A 500 35.64 4.72 -9.35
CA LEU A 500 36.53 5.21 -10.41
C LEU A 500 37.48 6.31 -9.92
N PHE A 501 37.02 7.19 -9.02
CA PHE A 501 37.84 8.24 -8.43
C PHE A 501 38.69 7.81 -7.23
N ALA A 502 38.56 6.56 -6.72
CA ALA A 502 39.33 6.11 -5.56
C ALA A 502 40.85 6.12 -5.82
N SER A 503 41.33 5.48 -6.89
CA SER A 503 42.76 5.49 -7.24
C SER A 503 43.31 6.88 -7.61
N PRO A 504 42.59 7.72 -8.39
CA PRO A 504 42.99 9.10 -8.64
C PRO A 504 43.10 9.96 -7.38
N ILE A 505 42.13 9.91 -6.46
CA ILE A 505 42.17 10.64 -5.18
C ILE A 505 43.35 10.15 -4.32
N ALA A 506 43.58 8.84 -4.27
CA ALA A 506 44.68 8.25 -3.52
C ALA A 506 46.07 8.68 -4.03
N GLY A 507 46.22 8.82 -5.36
CA GLY A 507 47.47 9.27 -5.99
C GLY A 507 47.66 10.79 -6.04
N ALA A 508 46.58 11.59 -5.96
CA ALA A 508 46.66 13.05 -6.00
C ALA A 508 46.69 13.72 -4.62
N ILE A 509 46.12 13.06 -3.59
CA ILE A 509 46.08 13.56 -2.21
C ILE A 509 46.72 12.51 -1.29
N THR A 510 45.93 11.60 -0.70
CA THR A 510 46.43 10.39 -0.03
C THR A 510 45.36 9.27 -0.07
N PRO A 511 45.74 7.99 0.11
CA PRO A 511 44.79 6.87 0.19
C PRO A 511 43.79 6.94 1.36
N GLN A 512 44.05 7.78 2.36
CA GLN A 512 43.14 8.01 3.50
C GLN A 512 42.05 9.04 3.15
N TRP A 513 42.33 10.02 2.29
CA TRP A 513 41.37 11.06 1.89
C TRP A 513 40.17 10.54 1.11
N TRP A 514 40.28 9.35 0.51
CA TRP A 514 39.13 8.59 0.01
C TRP A 514 38.05 8.38 1.09
N TYR A 515 38.45 7.95 2.29
CA TYR A 515 37.54 7.80 3.43
C TYR A 515 37.14 9.15 4.02
N GLY A 516 37.99 10.18 3.90
CA GLY A 516 37.64 11.56 4.27
C GLY A 516 36.46 12.10 3.44
N LEU A 517 36.49 11.91 2.13
CA LEU A 517 35.35 12.19 1.24
C LEU A 517 34.12 11.35 1.64
N GLY A 518 34.33 10.05 1.91
CA GLY A 518 33.29 9.16 2.43
C GLY A 518 32.60 9.67 3.70
N ALA A 519 33.36 10.20 4.66
CA ALA A 519 32.85 10.75 5.91
C ALA A 519 32.02 12.04 5.67
N ILE A 520 32.48 12.92 4.78
CA ILE A 520 31.75 14.14 4.40
C ILE A 520 30.42 13.79 3.72
N LEU A 521 30.44 12.87 2.74
CA LEU A 521 29.24 12.41 2.05
C LEU A 521 28.27 11.69 3.01
N SER A 522 28.79 10.89 3.94
CA SER A 522 27.99 10.24 4.99
C SER A 522 27.36 11.27 5.96
N GLY A 523 28.06 12.37 6.25
CA GLY A 523 27.56 13.45 7.10
C GLY A 523 26.42 14.22 6.44
N LEU A 524 26.54 14.52 5.14
CA LEU A 524 25.46 15.08 4.33
C LEU A 524 24.27 14.12 4.24
N GLN A 525 24.54 12.82 4.03
CA GLN A 525 23.52 11.78 4.05
C GLN A 525 22.79 11.70 5.40
N PHE A 526 23.48 11.87 6.53
CA PHE A 526 22.84 11.90 7.86
C PHE A 526 21.87 13.08 7.99
N ILE A 527 22.27 14.27 7.56
CA ILE A 527 21.42 15.47 7.56
C ILE A 527 20.18 15.26 6.67
N LEU A 528 20.37 14.73 5.45
CA LEU A 528 19.26 14.43 4.53
C LEU A 528 18.31 13.38 5.12
N THR A 529 18.86 12.29 5.68
CA THR A 529 18.08 11.23 6.34
C THR A 529 17.31 11.77 7.55
N PHE A 530 17.90 12.66 8.34
CA PHE A 530 17.25 13.21 9.53
C PHE A 530 16.00 14.03 9.19
N PHE A 531 16.07 14.89 8.17
CA PHE A 531 14.96 15.76 7.79
C PHE A 531 13.97 15.13 6.81
N PHE A 532 14.43 14.29 5.87
CA PHE A 532 13.62 13.90 4.70
C PHE A 532 13.35 12.39 4.57
N LEU A 533 13.90 11.53 5.44
CA LEU A 533 13.44 10.14 5.57
C LEU A 533 12.40 10.05 6.69
N PRO A 534 11.11 9.84 6.39
CA PRO A 534 10.09 9.54 7.40
C PRO A 534 10.16 8.07 7.81
N GLU A 535 9.52 7.70 8.92
CA GLU A 535 9.32 6.29 9.27
C GLU A 535 8.34 5.60 8.29
N THR A 536 8.61 4.35 7.93
CA THR A 536 7.85 3.59 6.91
C THR A 536 7.29 2.26 7.42
N LYS A 537 7.64 1.84 8.65
CA LYS A 537 7.04 0.67 9.31
C LYS A 537 5.52 0.80 9.34
N TYR A 538 4.86 -0.18 8.74
CA TYR A 538 3.41 -0.30 8.67
C TYR A 538 3.02 -1.78 8.58
N GLU A 539 1.87 -2.15 9.14
CA GLU A 539 1.34 -3.53 9.11
C GLU A 539 0.21 -3.59 8.08
N ARG A 540 0.18 -4.64 7.24
CA ARG A 540 -0.76 -4.74 6.12
C ARG A 540 -1.45 -6.10 6.05
N PRO A 541 -2.71 -6.17 5.58
CA PRO A 541 -3.36 -7.44 5.27
C PRO A 541 -2.67 -8.15 4.10
N LEU A 542 -2.72 -9.49 4.12
CA LEU A 542 -2.08 -10.37 3.14
C LEU A 542 -2.47 -10.08 1.68
N SER A 543 -3.73 -9.68 1.46
CA SER A 543 -4.28 -9.27 0.16
C SER A 543 -3.51 -8.13 -0.51
N SER A 544 -2.81 -7.27 0.25
CA SER A 544 -1.99 -6.18 -0.30
C SER A 544 -0.66 -6.65 -0.92
N TYR A 545 -0.29 -7.92 -0.75
CA TYR A 545 0.96 -8.51 -1.24
C TYR A 545 0.76 -9.55 -2.36
N GLN A 546 -0.48 -9.92 -2.69
CA GLN A 546 -0.79 -10.98 -3.65
C GLN A 546 -1.58 -10.43 -4.84
N GLU A 547 -1.21 -10.82 -6.07
CA GLU A 547 -2.18 -10.85 -7.16
C GLU A 547 -3.20 -11.96 -6.85
N ALA A 548 -4.49 -11.73 -7.13
CA ALA A 548 -5.61 -12.42 -6.47
C ALA A 548 -5.54 -13.95 -6.50
N SER A 549 -5.20 -14.57 -5.35
CA SER A 549 -5.04 -16.01 -5.19
C SER A 549 -6.15 -16.60 -4.29
N SER A 550 -7.24 -17.09 -4.87
CA SER A 550 -8.34 -17.70 -4.09
C SER A 550 -9.23 -18.68 -4.88
N THR A 551 -8.69 -19.77 -5.42
CA THR A 551 -9.46 -20.96 -5.85
C THR A 551 -8.63 -22.26 -5.83
N GLU A 552 -8.18 -22.72 -4.66
CA GLU A 552 -7.80 -24.13 -4.42
C GLU A 552 -8.17 -24.55 -3.00
N ASP A 553 -9.46 -24.86 -2.77
CA ASP A 553 -9.89 -26.15 -2.17
C ASP A 553 -11.44 -26.24 -2.09
N SER A 554 -12.08 -26.54 -3.22
CA SER A 554 -13.47 -27.03 -3.24
C SER A 554 -13.74 -27.79 -4.54
N THR A 555 -13.73 -29.12 -4.49
CA THR A 555 -13.98 -29.99 -5.65
C THR A 555 -15.42 -29.83 -6.19
N PRO A 556 -15.62 -29.42 -7.45
CA PRO A 556 -16.94 -29.35 -8.05
C PRO A 556 -17.28 -30.64 -8.80
N GLU A 557 -18.20 -31.44 -8.27
CA GLU A 557 -18.90 -32.44 -9.08
C GLU A 557 -20.16 -31.81 -9.72
N ASN A 558 -20.27 -31.98 -11.04
CA ASN A 558 -21.51 -31.89 -11.83
C ASN A 558 -22.27 -30.54 -11.89
N ALA A 559 -21.79 -29.64 -12.76
CA ALA A 559 -22.66 -28.75 -13.52
C ALA A 559 -22.04 -28.42 -14.91
N GLU A 560 -22.68 -28.83 -16.00
CA GLU A 560 -22.30 -28.42 -17.35
C GLU A 560 -22.96 -27.08 -17.72
N GLY A 561 -22.18 -26.05 -18.07
CA GLY A 561 -22.74 -24.80 -18.59
C GLY A 561 -21.78 -23.61 -18.70
N ALA A 562 -21.58 -23.13 -19.92
CA ALA A 562 -21.08 -21.79 -20.29
C ALA A 562 -19.97 -21.14 -19.41
N SER A 563 -18.70 -21.34 -19.79
CA SER A 563 -17.56 -20.66 -19.17
C SER A 563 -17.48 -19.16 -19.55
N VAL A 564 -18.19 -18.32 -18.78
CA VAL A 564 -18.01 -16.86 -18.81
C VAL A 564 -16.60 -16.53 -18.33
N LYS A 565 -15.72 -16.11 -19.26
CA LYS A 565 -14.40 -15.57 -18.91
C LYS A 565 -14.56 -14.19 -18.29
N GLN A 566 -14.68 -14.14 -16.98
CA GLN A 566 -14.63 -12.91 -16.20
C GLN A 566 -13.18 -12.37 -16.24
N GLU A 567 -12.92 -11.37 -17.08
CA GLU A 567 -11.64 -10.66 -17.05
C GLU A 567 -11.52 -9.92 -15.72
N VAL A 568 -10.69 -10.46 -14.81
CA VAL A 568 -10.39 -9.81 -13.53
C VAL A 568 -9.67 -8.50 -13.83
N PRO A 569 -10.24 -7.33 -13.46
CA PRO A 569 -9.59 -6.06 -13.72
C PRO A 569 -8.33 -5.96 -12.83
N VAL A 570 -7.16 -5.81 -13.46
CA VAL A 570 -5.93 -5.49 -12.75
C VAL A 570 -6.12 -4.12 -12.10
N TYR A 571 -6.23 -4.10 -10.77
CA TYR A 571 -6.48 -2.88 -10.00
C TYR A 571 -5.29 -1.91 -10.12
N THR A 572 -5.44 -0.98 -11.06
CA THR A 572 -4.50 0.12 -11.33
C THR A 572 -4.81 1.38 -10.52
N SER A 573 -5.98 1.41 -9.86
CA SER A 573 -6.31 2.38 -8.83
C SER A 573 -5.43 2.20 -7.60
N ARG A 574 -4.95 3.31 -7.01
CA ARG A 574 -4.32 3.28 -5.70
C ARG A 574 -5.35 2.89 -4.65
N PRO A 575 -4.99 2.03 -3.68
CA PRO A 575 -5.75 1.92 -2.45
C PRO A 575 -6.06 3.31 -1.87
N PRO A 576 -7.33 3.59 -1.56
CA PRO A 576 -7.62 4.56 -0.53
C PRO A 576 -7.05 3.97 0.73
N LEU A 577 -5.98 4.59 1.16
CA LEU A 577 -5.97 5.14 2.49
C LEU A 577 -6.99 4.50 3.54
N ASP A 578 -6.53 3.78 4.59
CA ASP A 578 -7.19 3.41 5.87
C ASP A 578 -6.70 4.15 7.17
N TYR A 579 -7.51 5.05 7.79
CA TYR A 579 -7.26 5.70 9.11
C TYR A 579 -7.85 4.84 10.25
N ALA A 580 -8.67 3.81 10.01
CA ALA A 580 -9.43 3.11 11.05
C ALA A 580 -8.51 2.67 12.21
N ASN A 581 -7.30 2.25 11.84
CA ASN A 581 -6.27 1.72 12.71
C ASN A 581 -5.12 2.73 12.98
N TYR A 582 -5.05 3.86 12.28
CA TYR A 582 -3.86 4.73 12.22
C TYR A 582 -4.15 6.25 12.18
N GLU A 583 -3.22 7.06 12.69
CA GLU A 583 -3.33 8.53 12.73
C GLU A 583 -2.87 9.20 11.41
N GLN A 584 -3.38 10.41 11.15
CA GLN A 584 -2.87 11.28 10.09
C GLN A 584 -1.35 11.49 10.18
N ARG A 585 -0.64 11.24 9.07
CA ARG A 585 0.78 11.57 8.93
C ARG A 585 0.97 13.08 9.07
N THR A 586 1.57 13.48 10.18
CA THR A 586 2.08 14.83 10.41
C THR A 586 3.61 14.79 10.42
N TRP A 587 4.26 15.92 10.18
CA TRP A 587 5.72 16.06 10.28
C TRP A 587 6.29 15.53 11.62
N ARG A 588 5.53 15.60 12.72
CA ARG A 588 5.94 15.01 14.02
C ARG A 588 5.73 13.50 14.09
N SER A 589 4.77 12.94 13.34
CA SER A 589 4.56 11.50 13.19
C SER A 589 5.63 10.89 12.28
N ASP A 590 5.95 11.56 11.18
CA ASP A 590 6.99 11.15 10.22
C ASP A 590 8.39 11.09 10.85
N LEU A 591 8.68 12.02 11.77
CA LEU A 591 9.93 12.08 12.52
C LEU A 591 9.93 11.22 13.81
N ARG A 592 8.92 10.35 14.03
CA ARG A 592 8.97 9.33 15.10
C ARG A 592 10.20 8.44 14.92
N LEU A 593 10.67 7.89 16.04
CA LEU A 593 11.79 6.93 16.10
C LEU A 593 11.34 5.52 16.52
N TRP A 594 10.06 5.35 16.85
CA TRP A 594 9.53 4.09 17.37
C TRP A 594 8.06 3.96 16.99
N VAL A 595 7.67 2.79 16.47
CA VAL A 595 6.29 2.48 16.05
C VAL A 595 5.88 1.08 16.53
N GLY A 596 4.82 1.03 17.35
CA GLY A 596 4.19 -0.21 17.83
C GLY A 596 4.93 -0.94 18.95
N THR A 597 4.40 -2.11 19.34
CA THR A 597 5.08 -3.07 20.22
C THR A 597 5.98 -3.99 19.38
N PRO A 598 7.25 -4.20 19.75
CA PRO A 598 8.19 -4.97 18.93
C PRO A 598 8.08 -6.48 19.18
N ASP A 599 7.60 -7.26 18.20
CA ASP A 599 7.70 -8.73 18.24
C ASP A 599 9.08 -9.22 17.78
N TRP A 600 10.01 -9.25 18.73
CA TRP A 600 11.32 -9.88 18.54
C TRP A 600 11.22 -11.40 18.41
N ALA A 601 10.27 -12.04 19.11
CA ALA A 601 10.23 -13.48 19.28
C ALA A 601 9.74 -14.18 18.00
N GLY A 602 8.59 -13.76 17.46
CA GLY A 602 8.07 -14.28 16.20
C GLY A 602 9.03 -14.03 15.04
N THR A 603 9.70 -12.87 15.01
CA THR A 603 10.72 -12.56 14.00
C THR A 603 11.86 -13.59 13.97
N TRP A 604 12.45 -13.92 15.13
CA TRP A 604 13.54 -14.91 15.21
C TRP A 604 13.06 -16.35 14.97
N ILE A 605 11.86 -16.72 15.43
CA ILE A 605 11.28 -18.05 15.20
C ILE A 605 11.00 -18.27 13.70
N GLN A 606 10.34 -17.32 13.03
CA GLN A 606 10.07 -17.40 11.59
C GLN A 606 11.36 -17.40 10.75
N THR A 607 12.38 -16.67 11.20
CA THR A 607 13.73 -16.71 10.60
C THR A 607 14.35 -18.11 10.70
N GLY A 608 14.19 -18.78 11.84
CA GLY A 608 14.65 -20.17 12.03
C GLY A 608 13.89 -21.18 11.17
N GLU A 609 12.56 -21.07 11.10
CA GLU A 609 11.71 -21.94 10.26
C GLU A 609 12.07 -21.85 8.77
N LEU A 610 12.16 -20.62 8.24
CA LEU A 610 12.43 -20.38 6.81
C LEU A 610 13.84 -20.80 6.39
N LEU A 611 14.83 -20.76 7.30
CA LEU A 611 16.20 -21.18 7.01
C LEU A 611 16.29 -22.68 6.68
N LEU A 612 15.30 -23.49 7.08
CA LEU A 612 15.23 -24.93 6.79
C LEU A 612 14.61 -25.24 5.42
N PHE A 613 14.04 -24.25 4.71
CA PHE A 613 13.37 -24.49 3.44
C PHE A 613 14.40 -24.61 2.29
N PRO A 614 14.39 -25.68 1.47
CA PRO A 614 15.43 -25.94 0.47
C PRO A 614 15.61 -24.83 -0.57
N ASN A 615 14.53 -24.16 -0.96
CA ASN A 615 14.56 -23.04 -1.91
C ASN A 615 15.16 -21.76 -1.30
N VAL A 616 14.93 -21.51 0.00
CA VAL A 616 15.61 -20.44 0.77
C VAL A 616 17.11 -20.73 0.88
N ILE A 617 17.49 -21.98 1.17
CA ILE A 617 18.90 -22.41 1.23
C ILE A 617 19.58 -22.24 -0.14
N TRP A 618 18.94 -22.66 -1.24
CA TRP A 618 19.46 -22.47 -2.60
C TRP A 618 19.66 -20.99 -2.95
N ALA A 619 18.64 -20.16 -2.71
CA ALA A 619 18.66 -18.73 -2.99
C ALA A 619 19.72 -17.99 -2.15
N LEU A 620 19.98 -18.47 -0.94
CA LEU A 620 21.06 -18.01 -0.07
C LEU A 620 22.45 -18.42 -0.62
N LEU A 621 22.64 -19.67 -1.03
CA LEU A 621 23.92 -20.18 -1.53
C LEU A 621 24.37 -19.44 -2.80
N ILE A 622 23.48 -19.29 -3.79
CA ILE A 622 23.82 -18.60 -5.05
C ILE A 622 24.18 -17.11 -4.80
N ASN A 623 23.46 -16.44 -3.90
CA ASN A 623 23.79 -15.09 -3.43
C ASN A 623 25.17 -15.02 -2.78
N GLY A 624 25.44 -15.95 -1.85
CA GLY A 624 26.67 -15.98 -1.05
C GLY A 624 27.92 -16.21 -1.90
N VAL A 625 27.87 -17.22 -2.78
CA VAL A 625 28.98 -17.56 -3.66
C VAL A 625 29.24 -16.46 -4.69
N THR A 626 28.20 -15.92 -5.34
CA THR A 626 28.41 -14.83 -6.33
C THR A 626 28.96 -13.55 -5.69
N LEU A 627 28.49 -13.15 -4.50
CA LEU A 627 29.08 -12.03 -3.77
C LEU A 627 30.53 -12.34 -3.35
N GLY A 628 30.79 -13.54 -2.82
CA GLY A 628 32.12 -14.01 -2.42
C GLY A 628 33.14 -13.98 -3.55
N THR A 629 32.78 -14.49 -4.72
CA THR A 629 33.61 -14.51 -5.93
C THR A 629 33.82 -13.11 -6.50
N ASN A 630 32.80 -12.25 -6.48
CA ASN A 630 32.95 -10.84 -6.89
C ASN A 630 33.96 -10.09 -5.97
N VAL A 631 33.94 -10.38 -4.67
CA VAL A 631 34.93 -9.86 -3.70
C VAL A 631 36.31 -10.47 -3.95
N ALA A 632 36.42 -11.76 -4.28
CA ALA A 632 37.67 -12.44 -4.62
C ALA A 632 38.35 -11.89 -5.89
N ILE A 633 37.58 -11.55 -6.93
CA ILE A 633 38.07 -10.78 -8.08
C ILE A 633 38.55 -9.39 -7.59
N GLY A 634 37.74 -8.73 -6.75
CA GLY A 634 38.06 -7.45 -6.11
C GLY A 634 39.38 -7.41 -5.32
N THR A 635 39.79 -8.52 -4.69
CA THR A 635 41.06 -8.62 -3.93
C THR A 635 42.29 -8.93 -4.79
N THR A 636 42.12 -9.22 -6.08
CA THR A 636 43.20 -9.71 -6.96
C THR A 636 43.43 -8.84 -8.20
N TYR A 637 42.38 -8.26 -8.80
CA TYR A 637 42.49 -7.60 -10.11
C TYR A 637 43.52 -6.45 -10.14
N SER A 638 43.57 -5.64 -9.07
CA SER A 638 44.48 -4.49 -9.02
C SER A 638 45.93 -4.93 -9.09
N ALA A 639 46.32 -5.99 -8.36
CA ALA A 639 47.68 -6.50 -8.36
C ALA A 639 48.09 -7.04 -9.75
N ILE A 640 47.16 -7.68 -10.46
CA ILE A 640 47.39 -8.23 -11.80
C ILE A 640 47.60 -7.10 -12.83
N VAL A 641 46.75 -6.06 -12.84
CA VAL A 641 46.90 -4.96 -13.82
C VAL A 641 48.08 -4.04 -13.52
N THR A 642 48.45 -3.85 -12.25
CA THR A 642 49.67 -3.09 -11.87
C THR A 642 50.95 -3.88 -12.08
N GLY A 643 50.88 -5.21 -12.11
CA GLY A 643 52.01 -6.10 -12.34
C GLY A 643 52.46 -6.17 -13.81
N ALA A 644 53.60 -6.84 -14.04
CA ALA A 644 53.96 -7.25 -15.39
C ALA A 644 52.92 -8.26 -15.93
N PRO A 645 52.59 -8.23 -17.23
CA PRO A 645 53.19 -7.41 -18.29
C PRO A 645 52.57 -6.01 -18.44
N TYR A 646 51.42 -5.71 -17.82
CA TYR A 646 50.64 -4.51 -18.14
C TYR A 646 51.15 -3.22 -17.48
N ASN A 647 51.75 -3.33 -16.30
CA ASN A 647 52.42 -2.25 -15.56
C ASN A 647 51.56 -0.98 -15.41
N TRP A 648 50.25 -1.13 -15.15
CA TRP A 648 49.37 0.03 -14.97
C TRP A 648 49.77 0.87 -13.75
N PRO A 649 49.83 2.21 -13.86
CA PRO A 649 50.05 3.07 -12.70
C PRO A 649 48.95 2.89 -11.65
N ASN A 650 49.34 2.82 -10.37
CA ASN A 650 48.42 2.65 -9.23
C ASN A 650 47.25 3.65 -9.24
N ASN A 651 47.47 4.89 -9.70
CA ASN A 651 46.43 5.92 -9.80
C ASN A 651 45.31 5.63 -10.81
N SER A 652 45.49 4.62 -11.67
CA SER A 652 44.59 4.25 -12.76
C SER A 652 43.93 2.88 -12.56
N ALA A 653 44.31 2.12 -11.52
CA ALA A 653 43.78 0.78 -11.26
C ALA A 653 42.25 0.74 -11.12
N SER A 654 41.66 1.72 -10.41
CA SER A 654 40.21 1.91 -10.28
C SER A 654 39.47 1.94 -11.61
N TYR A 655 40.07 2.42 -12.71
CA TYR A 655 39.40 2.57 -14.00
C TYR A 655 38.96 1.23 -14.61
N ALA A 656 39.52 0.10 -14.17
CA ALA A 656 39.05 -1.23 -14.56
C ALA A 656 37.57 -1.51 -14.18
N ASN A 657 37.02 -0.76 -13.21
CA ASN A 657 35.62 -0.90 -12.80
C ASN A 657 34.61 -0.23 -13.75
N ILE A 658 35.06 0.57 -14.74
CA ILE A 658 34.16 1.39 -15.59
C ILE A 658 33.07 0.59 -16.30
N GLY A 659 33.35 -0.68 -16.62
CA GLY A 659 32.37 -1.59 -17.22
C GLY A 659 31.16 -1.88 -16.32
N GLN A 660 31.23 -1.63 -15.01
CA GLN A 660 30.06 -1.72 -14.11
C GLN A 660 28.95 -0.70 -14.47
N ILE A 661 29.30 0.46 -15.07
CA ILE A 661 28.30 1.40 -15.58
C ILE A 661 27.58 0.81 -16.81
N VAL A 662 28.32 0.14 -17.70
CA VAL A 662 27.73 -0.56 -18.85
C VAL A 662 26.84 -1.71 -18.36
N THR A 663 27.31 -2.48 -17.38
CA THR A 663 26.54 -3.52 -16.70
C THR A 663 25.26 -2.98 -16.07
N ALA A 664 25.29 -1.83 -15.38
CA ALA A 664 24.08 -1.18 -14.91
C ALA A 664 23.10 -0.87 -16.06
N VAL A 665 23.55 -0.12 -17.07
CA VAL A 665 22.70 0.28 -18.20
C VAL A 665 22.10 -0.92 -18.96
N VAL A 666 22.80 -2.06 -19.01
CA VAL A 666 22.34 -3.30 -19.68
C VAL A 666 21.50 -4.21 -18.77
N ALA A 667 21.80 -4.31 -17.48
CA ALA A 667 21.08 -5.18 -16.54
C ALA A 667 19.64 -4.71 -16.30
N LEU A 668 19.40 -3.40 -16.27
CA LEU A 668 18.09 -2.82 -15.96
C LEU A 668 17.00 -3.15 -16.99
N PRO A 669 17.22 -2.99 -18.32
CA PRO A 669 16.23 -3.39 -19.32
C PRO A 669 16.13 -4.93 -19.46
N LEU A 670 17.22 -5.69 -19.27
CA LEU A 670 17.19 -7.15 -19.44
C LEU A 670 16.61 -7.90 -18.23
N LEU A 671 17.11 -7.61 -17.03
CA LEU A 671 16.82 -8.35 -15.80
C LEU A 671 15.70 -7.71 -14.97
N GLY A 672 15.47 -6.40 -15.12
CA GLY A 672 14.29 -5.71 -14.60
C GLY A 672 13.12 -5.82 -15.58
N GLN A 673 13.08 -4.91 -16.56
CA GLN A 673 11.94 -4.76 -17.47
C GLN A 673 11.67 -6.02 -18.32
N GLY A 674 12.72 -6.71 -18.78
CA GLY A 674 12.61 -7.96 -19.53
C GLY A 674 12.09 -9.14 -18.71
N SER A 675 12.43 -9.19 -17.41
CA SER A 675 11.88 -10.17 -16.47
C SER A 675 10.39 -9.91 -16.23
N ASP A 676 10.00 -8.68 -15.92
CA ASP A 676 8.60 -8.29 -15.74
C ASP A 676 7.75 -8.51 -17.01
N TRP A 677 8.33 -8.30 -18.19
CA TRP A 677 7.69 -8.61 -19.47
C TRP A 677 7.52 -10.12 -19.67
N LEU A 678 8.53 -10.93 -19.33
CA LEU A 678 8.45 -12.39 -19.43
C LEU A 678 7.40 -12.95 -18.48
N ILE A 679 7.37 -12.46 -17.24
CA ILE A 679 6.34 -12.77 -16.24
C ILE A 679 4.95 -12.47 -16.80
N LYS A 680 4.69 -11.22 -17.22
CA LYS A 680 3.38 -10.81 -17.78
C LYS A 680 3.01 -11.62 -19.03
N ARG A 681 3.99 -12.01 -19.85
CA ARG A 681 3.79 -12.87 -21.03
C ARG A 681 3.47 -14.32 -20.67
N MET A 682 4.05 -14.86 -19.61
CA MET A 682 3.81 -16.23 -19.15
C MET A 682 2.52 -16.33 -18.34
N ALA A 683 2.23 -15.39 -17.44
CA ALA A 683 0.94 -15.30 -16.76
C ALA A 683 -0.22 -15.20 -17.77
N LYS A 684 -0.09 -14.38 -18.83
CA LYS A 684 -1.09 -14.31 -19.93
C LYS A 684 -1.24 -15.61 -20.74
N ARG A 685 -0.30 -16.57 -20.62
CA ARG A 685 -0.44 -17.92 -21.19
C ARG A 685 -1.01 -18.92 -20.18
N ASN A 686 -0.69 -18.77 -18.90
CA ASN A 686 -1.17 -19.60 -17.79
C ASN A 686 -2.50 -19.06 -17.20
N GLY A 687 -3.40 -18.58 -18.06
CA GLY A 687 -4.75 -18.14 -17.66
C GLY A 687 -4.85 -16.87 -16.80
N GLY A 688 -3.74 -16.21 -16.50
CA GLY A 688 -3.63 -15.08 -15.56
C GLY A 688 -2.81 -15.41 -14.31
N LEU A 689 -2.45 -16.67 -14.08
CA LEU A 689 -1.70 -17.11 -12.89
C LEU A 689 -0.21 -16.73 -13.00
N HIS A 690 0.34 -16.12 -11.93
CA HIS A 690 1.77 -15.83 -11.79
C HIS A 690 2.44 -16.88 -10.89
N GLU A 691 3.32 -17.69 -11.48
CA GLU A 691 4.15 -18.67 -10.77
C GLU A 691 5.51 -18.01 -10.42
N PRO A 692 5.92 -17.94 -9.13
CA PRO A 692 7.21 -17.38 -8.72
C PRO A 692 8.41 -18.00 -9.47
N GLU A 693 8.32 -19.28 -9.81
CA GLU A 693 9.29 -20.07 -10.57
C GLU A 693 9.65 -19.46 -11.93
N VAL A 694 8.76 -18.65 -12.54
CA VAL A 694 9.04 -17.92 -13.79
C VAL A 694 10.22 -16.97 -13.63
N ARG A 695 10.47 -16.44 -12.43
CA ARG A 695 11.64 -15.60 -12.13
C ARG A 695 12.97 -16.34 -12.30
N LEU A 696 12.99 -17.67 -12.24
CA LEU A 696 14.19 -18.47 -12.41
C LEU A 696 14.64 -18.56 -13.88
N ILE A 697 13.79 -18.26 -14.85
CA ILE A 697 14.13 -18.32 -16.28
C ILE A 697 15.14 -17.21 -16.67
N PRO A 698 14.94 -15.92 -16.28
CA PRO A 698 15.96 -14.87 -16.46
C PRO A 698 17.34 -15.18 -15.86
N LEU A 699 17.41 -15.99 -14.79
CA LEU A 699 18.66 -16.32 -14.08
C LEU A 699 19.67 -17.13 -14.93
N ILE A 700 19.18 -17.84 -15.95
CA ILE A 700 20.00 -18.68 -16.82
C ILE A 700 21.11 -17.85 -17.49
N ILE A 701 20.81 -16.61 -17.90
CA ILE A 701 21.77 -15.73 -18.58
C ILE A 701 22.86 -15.22 -17.60
N PRO A 702 22.55 -14.62 -16.44
CA PRO A 702 23.53 -14.32 -15.38
C PRO A 702 24.41 -15.50 -14.98
N ILE A 703 23.85 -16.71 -14.81
CA ILE A 703 24.66 -17.89 -14.45
C ILE A 703 25.65 -18.22 -15.57
N ILE A 704 25.20 -18.39 -16.82
CA ILE A 704 26.10 -18.75 -17.94
C ILE A 704 27.22 -17.70 -18.10
N VAL A 705 26.89 -16.41 -18.00
CA VAL A 705 27.88 -15.33 -18.06
C VAL A 705 28.87 -15.42 -16.89
N GLY A 706 28.39 -15.63 -15.65
CA GLY A 706 29.24 -15.73 -14.46
C GLY A 706 30.19 -16.93 -14.50
N THR A 707 29.67 -18.11 -14.81
CA THR A 707 30.41 -19.37 -15.04
C THR A 707 31.54 -19.18 -16.04
N PHE A 708 31.24 -18.69 -17.25
CA PHE A 708 32.26 -18.45 -18.28
C PHE A 708 33.28 -17.39 -17.83
N THR A 709 32.83 -16.33 -17.17
CA THR A 709 33.67 -15.19 -16.79
C THR A 709 34.66 -15.54 -15.67
N VAL A 710 34.28 -16.35 -14.69
CA VAL A 710 35.18 -16.72 -13.57
C VAL A 710 36.29 -17.66 -14.04
N VAL A 711 35.98 -18.63 -14.90
CA VAL A 711 36.99 -19.51 -15.53
C VAL A 711 37.94 -18.70 -16.43
N LEU A 712 37.41 -17.76 -17.22
CA LEU A 712 38.21 -16.86 -18.06
C LEU A 712 39.14 -15.96 -17.23
N TYR A 713 38.68 -15.48 -16.07
CA TYR A 713 39.51 -14.70 -15.14
C TYR A 713 40.66 -15.52 -14.56
N GLY A 714 40.39 -16.74 -14.10
CA GLY A 714 41.41 -17.66 -13.57
C GLY A 714 42.49 -18.00 -14.60
N GLN A 715 42.07 -18.37 -15.82
CA GLN A 715 42.98 -18.66 -16.94
C GLN A 715 43.77 -17.42 -17.39
N GLY A 716 43.15 -16.25 -17.39
CA GLY A 716 43.82 -14.97 -17.65
C GLY A 716 44.93 -14.70 -16.64
N ALA A 717 44.58 -14.72 -15.35
CA ALA A 717 45.48 -14.40 -14.24
C ALA A 717 46.60 -15.43 -14.04
N ALA A 718 46.42 -16.69 -14.46
CA ALA A 718 47.47 -17.70 -14.48
C ALA A 718 48.48 -17.51 -15.63
N HIS A 719 48.12 -16.77 -16.69
CA HIS A 719 48.93 -16.60 -17.90
C HIS A 719 48.85 -15.15 -18.46
N PRO A 720 49.16 -14.11 -17.68
CA PRO A 720 48.90 -12.73 -18.09
C PRO A 720 49.66 -12.32 -19.37
N GLU A 721 50.82 -12.91 -19.69
CA GLU A 721 51.50 -12.67 -20.97
C GLU A 721 50.76 -13.17 -22.22
N LYS A 722 49.77 -14.07 -22.08
CA LYS A 722 48.96 -14.59 -23.20
C LYS A 722 47.72 -13.75 -23.50
N TYR A 723 47.31 -12.86 -22.60
CA TYR A 723 46.02 -12.16 -22.66
C TYR A 723 46.18 -10.64 -22.64
N HIS A 724 45.20 -9.94 -23.21
CA HIS A 724 45.15 -8.47 -23.21
C HIS A 724 44.48 -7.96 -21.91
N TRP A 725 44.94 -6.82 -21.37
CA TRP A 725 44.42 -6.23 -20.12
C TRP A 725 42.89 -6.03 -20.11
N PHE A 726 42.28 -5.87 -21.28
CA PHE A 726 40.84 -5.75 -21.46
C PHE A 726 40.07 -6.96 -20.90
N LEU A 727 40.69 -8.15 -20.84
CA LEU A 727 40.10 -9.33 -20.21
C LEU A 727 39.68 -9.02 -18.78
N TYR A 728 40.52 -8.38 -17.95
CA TYR A 728 40.20 -8.10 -16.55
C TYR A 728 39.07 -7.07 -16.41
N VAL A 729 39.09 -6.03 -17.24
CA VAL A 729 38.05 -4.99 -17.31
C VAL A 729 36.71 -5.60 -17.72
N TRP A 730 36.71 -6.49 -18.71
CA TRP A 730 35.54 -7.25 -19.13
C TRP A 730 35.05 -8.20 -18.03
N THR A 731 35.95 -8.96 -17.38
CA THR A 731 35.55 -9.93 -16.34
C THR A 731 34.98 -9.25 -15.09
N ILE A 732 35.48 -8.08 -14.70
CA ILE A 732 34.89 -7.29 -13.61
C ILE A 732 33.46 -6.88 -13.98
N ALA A 733 33.23 -6.41 -15.20
CA ALA A 733 31.91 -5.99 -15.67
C ALA A 733 30.92 -7.18 -15.78
N ALA A 734 31.34 -8.25 -16.45
CA ALA A 734 30.52 -9.43 -16.74
C ALA A 734 30.26 -10.29 -15.49
N TYR A 735 31.21 -10.40 -14.56
CA TYR A 735 30.96 -11.09 -13.31
C TYR A 735 30.06 -10.25 -12.38
N TYR A 736 30.20 -8.92 -12.40
CA TYR A 736 29.26 -8.05 -11.69
C TYR A 736 27.83 -8.14 -12.25
N PHE A 737 27.66 -8.35 -13.56
CA PHE A 737 26.34 -8.66 -14.16
C PHE A 737 25.77 -9.97 -13.62
N ALA A 738 26.60 -11.02 -13.52
CA ALA A 738 26.21 -12.31 -12.97
C ALA A 738 25.78 -12.20 -11.49
N PHE A 739 26.56 -11.50 -10.67
CA PHE A 739 26.25 -11.22 -9.26
C PHE A 739 24.94 -10.44 -9.10
N VAL A 740 24.77 -9.32 -9.82
CA VAL A 740 23.55 -8.50 -9.76
C VAL A 740 22.33 -9.30 -10.19
N GLY A 741 22.42 -10.09 -11.28
CA GLY A 741 21.31 -10.92 -11.75
C GLY A 741 20.93 -12.05 -10.79
N ALA A 742 21.92 -12.72 -10.19
CA ALA A 742 21.69 -13.70 -9.14
C ALA A 742 21.02 -13.10 -7.90
N ASN A 743 21.48 -11.92 -7.47
CA ASN A 743 20.91 -11.22 -6.31
C ASN A 743 19.46 -10.77 -6.55
N ILE A 744 19.18 -10.03 -7.63
CA ILE A 744 17.82 -9.56 -7.97
C ILE A 744 16.87 -10.75 -8.07
N THR A 745 17.24 -11.79 -8.82
CA THR A 745 16.35 -12.93 -9.06
C THR A 745 16.05 -13.70 -7.79
N ALA A 746 17.06 -14.05 -7.00
CA ALA A 746 16.86 -14.83 -5.78
C ALA A 746 16.10 -14.05 -4.69
N VAL A 747 16.31 -12.73 -4.57
CA VAL A 747 15.54 -11.88 -3.66
C VAL A 747 14.08 -11.77 -4.11
N THR A 748 13.82 -11.49 -5.39
CA THR A 748 12.45 -11.37 -5.91
C THR A 748 11.69 -12.70 -5.95
N TYR A 749 12.37 -13.81 -6.25
CA TYR A 749 11.81 -15.16 -6.14
C TYR A 749 11.30 -15.44 -4.72
N LEU A 750 12.15 -15.31 -3.70
CA LEU A 750 11.73 -15.60 -2.32
C LEU A 750 10.63 -14.67 -1.81
N LEU A 751 10.65 -13.39 -2.18
CA LEU A 751 9.61 -12.43 -1.80
C LEU A 751 8.25 -12.71 -2.45
N ASP A 752 8.23 -13.27 -3.66
CA ASP A 752 7.00 -13.73 -4.32
C ASP A 752 6.54 -15.11 -3.81
N SER A 753 7.46 -16.00 -3.41
CA SER A 753 7.13 -17.30 -2.79
C SER A 753 6.57 -17.19 -1.37
N TYR A 754 7.03 -16.23 -0.57
CA TYR A 754 6.57 -16.05 0.83
C TYR A 754 6.31 -14.57 1.19
N PRO A 755 5.38 -13.87 0.51
CA PRO A 755 5.07 -12.46 0.76
C PRO A 755 4.75 -12.17 2.24
N ALA A 756 4.01 -13.08 2.89
CA ALA A 756 3.66 -13.02 4.31
C ALA A 756 4.85 -12.96 5.29
N ARG A 757 6.05 -13.40 4.85
CA ARG A 757 7.26 -13.53 5.68
C ARG A 757 8.47 -12.77 5.08
N ALA A 758 8.20 -11.75 4.27
CA ALA A 758 9.21 -10.94 3.58
C ALA A 758 10.30 -10.36 4.50
N GLY A 759 9.94 -9.91 5.72
CA GLY A 759 10.89 -9.39 6.70
C GLY A 759 11.95 -10.42 7.12
N PRO A 760 11.55 -11.55 7.74
CA PRO A 760 12.43 -12.68 8.04
C PRO A 760 13.25 -13.19 6.84
N LEU A 761 12.68 -13.25 5.64
CA LEU A 761 13.45 -13.62 4.44
C LEU A 761 14.61 -12.66 4.15
N LEU A 762 14.39 -11.35 4.24
CA LEU A 762 15.43 -10.35 4.04
C LEU A 762 16.51 -10.40 5.14
N VAL A 763 16.17 -10.82 6.37
CA VAL A 763 17.17 -11.17 7.40
C VAL A 763 18.06 -12.30 6.87
N ILE A 764 17.46 -13.42 6.45
CA ILE A 764 18.21 -14.62 6.01
C ILE A 764 19.13 -14.30 4.83
N VAL A 765 18.55 -13.78 3.73
CA VAL A 765 19.29 -13.55 2.49
C VAL A 765 20.41 -12.53 2.69
N CYS A 766 20.14 -11.40 3.33
CA CYS A 766 21.14 -10.33 3.42
C CYS A 766 22.17 -10.53 4.53
N ALA A 767 21.86 -11.29 5.58
CA ALA A 767 22.82 -11.64 6.63
C ALA A 767 23.72 -12.82 6.25
N PHE A 768 23.14 -13.99 5.92
CA PHE A 768 23.92 -15.20 5.71
C PHE A 768 24.76 -15.15 4.42
N ARG A 769 24.34 -14.38 3.40
CA ARG A 769 25.15 -14.05 2.22
C ARG A 769 26.48 -13.39 2.61
N GLY A 770 26.51 -12.58 3.67
CA GLY A 770 27.74 -11.99 4.22
C GLY A 770 28.68 -13.05 4.81
N PHE A 771 28.15 -14.04 5.53
CA PHE A 771 28.94 -15.16 6.06
C PHE A 771 29.52 -16.05 4.95
N ILE A 772 28.72 -16.37 3.93
CA ILE A 772 29.18 -17.17 2.79
C ILE A 772 30.21 -16.38 1.95
N SER A 773 29.94 -15.11 1.67
CA SER A 773 30.89 -14.22 0.97
C SER A 773 32.23 -14.09 1.70
N PHE A 774 32.20 -14.00 3.03
CA PHE A 774 33.39 -14.06 3.86
C PHE A 774 34.12 -15.40 3.68
N GLY A 775 33.42 -16.53 3.78
CA GLY A 775 34.01 -17.86 3.61
C GLY A 775 34.72 -18.04 2.26
N THR A 776 34.04 -17.71 1.15
CA THR A 776 34.59 -17.78 -0.21
C THR A 776 35.80 -16.84 -0.40
N SER A 777 35.71 -15.59 0.06
CA SER A 777 36.78 -14.59 -0.15
C SER A 777 37.96 -14.71 0.82
N TYR A 778 37.75 -15.26 2.03
CA TYR A 778 38.82 -15.51 3.02
C TYR A 778 39.76 -16.61 2.54
N GLY A 779 39.20 -17.64 1.90
CA GLY A 779 39.98 -18.73 1.31
C GLY A 779 40.80 -18.30 0.09
N THR A 780 40.41 -17.25 -0.65
CA THR A 780 40.98 -16.95 -1.97
C THR A 780 42.50 -16.78 -1.97
N ALA A 781 43.06 -15.97 -1.06
CA ALA A 781 44.49 -15.69 -1.03
C ALA A 781 45.36 -16.93 -0.74
N PRO A 782 45.11 -17.75 0.31
CA PRO A 782 45.84 -18.99 0.52
C PRO A 782 45.54 -20.06 -0.55
N PHE A 783 44.35 -20.06 -1.15
CA PHE A 783 44.01 -21.00 -2.24
C PHE A 783 44.85 -20.71 -3.49
N ILE A 784 44.99 -19.45 -3.91
CA ILE A 784 45.86 -19.05 -5.03
C ILE A 784 47.32 -19.44 -4.74
N ALA A 785 47.78 -19.30 -3.50
CA ALA A 785 49.13 -19.67 -3.10
C ALA A 785 49.39 -21.19 -3.09
N SER A 786 48.35 -22.04 -3.12
CA SER A 786 48.47 -23.51 -3.11
C SER A 786 48.07 -24.20 -4.42
N TYR A 787 47.14 -23.61 -5.19
CA TYR A 787 46.55 -24.21 -6.40
C TYR A 787 46.47 -23.25 -7.60
N GLY A 788 47.10 -22.07 -7.53
CA GLY A 788 47.11 -21.10 -8.62
C GLY A 788 45.79 -20.34 -8.81
N TYR A 789 45.80 -19.39 -9.74
CA TYR A 789 44.63 -18.59 -10.12
C TYR A 789 43.58 -19.43 -10.87
N ASP A 790 44.02 -20.31 -11.75
CA ASP A 790 43.20 -21.23 -12.53
C ASP A 790 42.49 -22.24 -11.64
N GLY A 791 43.22 -22.89 -10.71
CA GLY A 791 42.62 -23.81 -9.74
C GLY A 791 41.63 -23.11 -8.82
N THR A 792 42.01 -21.95 -8.25
CA THR A 792 41.12 -21.20 -7.34
C THR A 792 39.84 -20.76 -8.03
N PHE A 793 39.94 -19.98 -9.11
CA PHE A 793 38.76 -19.41 -9.76
C PHE A 793 37.97 -20.44 -10.57
N GLY A 794 38.59 -21.55 -11.01
CA GLY A 794 37.88 -22.71 -11.55
C GLY A 794 36.97 -23.40 -10.53
N THR A 795 37.35 -23.48 -9.25
CA THR A 795 36.46 -24.06 -8.21
C THR A 795 35.32 -23.14 -7.78
N PHE A 796 35.28 -21.89 -8.25
CA PHE A 796 34.14 -20.98 -8.08
C PHE A 796 33.10 -21.11 -9.23
N GLU A 797 33.26 -22.10 -10.12
CA GLU A 797 32.30 -22.40 -11.19
C GLU A 797 31.01 -23.05 -10.63
N PRO A 798 29.81 -22.45 -10.80
CA PRO A 798 28.55 -22.99 -10.26
C PRO A 798 28.04 -24.28 -10.93
N LEU A 799 28.62 -24.64 -12.08
CA LEU A 799 28.31 -25.85 -12.84
C LEU A 799 29.62 -26.63 -13.01
N PRO A 800 29.71 -27.90 -12.61
CA PRO A 800 30.86 -28.73 -12.96
C PRO A 800 30.77 -29.12 -14.44
N VAL A 801 31.13 -28.19 -15.34
CA VAL A 801 31.40 -28.55 -16.73
C VAL A 801 32.62 -29.46 -16.71
N SER A 802 32.41 -30.74 -17.04
CA SER A 802 33.46 -31.76 -17.07
C SER A 802 34.39 -31.56 -18.27
N SER A 803 35.14 -30.45 -18.25
CA SER A 803 36.20 -30.12 -19.18
C SER A 803 37.39 -31.05 -18.95
N PRO A 804 37.79 -31.90 -19.91
CA PRO A 804 38.93 -32.80 -19.74
C PRO A 804 40.29 -32.07 -19.60
N LEU A 805 40.30 -30.76 -19.84
CA LEU A 805 41.52 -29.93 -19.91
C LEU A 805 42.13 -29.64 -18.53
N SER A 806 41.32 -29.65 -17.45
CA SER A 806 41.83 -29.37 -16.09
C SER A 806 42.62 -30.55 -15.49
N GLN A 807 42.32 -31.79 -15.88
CA GLN A 807 43.04 -32.97 -15.40
C GLN A 807 44.39 -33.20 -16.09
N GLN A 808 44.66 -32.59 -17.25
CA GLN A 808 45.92 -32.82 -17.97
C GLN A 808 47.13 -32.03 -17.42
N TYR A 809 46.92 -31.07 -16.52
CA TYR A 809 48.00 -30.26 -15.92
C TYR A 809 48.35 -30.63 -14.47
N SER A 810 47.62 -31.55 -13.83
CA SER A 810 47.96 -32.04 -12.47
C SER A 810 48.92 -33.24 -12.47
N SER A 811 49.53 -33.58 -13.60
CA SER A 811 50.43 -34.73 -13.75
C SER A 811 51.56 -34.46 -14.76
N SER A 812 52.46 -33.52 -14.42
CA SER A 812 53.75 -33.28 -15.09
C SER A 812 54.71 -32.60 -14.11
#